data_AF-A0A519ZGS7-F1
#
_entry.id   AF-A0A519ZGS7-F1
#
_cell.length_a   1.000
_cell.length_b   1.000
_cell.length_c   1.000
_cell.angle_alpha   90.00
_cell.angle_beta   90.00
_cell.angle_gamma   90.00
#
_symmetry.space_group_name_H-M   'P 1'
#
loop_
_entity.id
_entity.type
_entity.pdbx_description
1 polymer ?
#
loop_
_entity_poly.entity_id
_entity_poly.type
_entity_poly.pdbx_seq_one_letter_code
_entity_poly.pdbx_strand_id
1 'polypeptide(L)'
;QVGTKLKLTFNYDTKAAFDFDNQMKFDYAGQPTDILRKLDLGNVSMPLNNSLITGGSNLFGIKTQLQFGRLGVTAVAATLRGSQDEVRVQNGAQSRTFELKASQYERDRHYFLSQFFRDRYDQALRGLPTVQSGFEIRRLEVWVTNDNRTTDNLRNVVSLMDLGEPRLNRLYRPQFYDTLGRATAITPAKNQVNYLYQSLTGGGAAARDNLQVESYLANLPTPGGTVPMVKSLDYERLRARKLDPREYTFNAQLGYVNLNTALLPDQVLAVSYEYLYNGKPYTVGETQTEYGSNANQSDVIFLKMLKATNPGVGTADPGVNPNNPNLLTRNTPTWDLMMKNIYPLNTSQINRDNFQLQLIYKDDITGVDLISLKEGVRIQNIPLVQVLGLDRVNANNDRNADGNFDFFPGITVDPELGKIIFPSVQPFGSYLAAQFDTLGTLPGTNAANERALAQKYVYRALYNQTQSDAQQQQTKDKFFLRGRYQGTSTDEISLPGIGVAQGSVKVYAGSTLLTEGVDYQVFYDQAKVKILNPAYLNSANELRVAFEKNALVQVQPRKLVGTRLDYALNKDVILGATAMHILENQAPGINRVNIGDEPANNTILGADVSLRKDSRVLTKLVDRLPFLATKEISTVAFTGEVAKLIAGRSQLGRGENGVSYLDDFENDRTPYTLGGLAAIPAWRLAATPAPIAGS
;
A
#
# COMPACT_ATOMS: atom_id res chain seq x y z
N GLN A 1 -6.98 -40.36 -36.20
CA GLN A 1 -7.13 -39.90 -37.60
C GLN A 1 -8.16 -40.80 -38.26
N VAL A 2 -9.19 -40.25 -38.89
CA VAL A 2 -10.26 -41.02 -39.55
C VAL A 2 -10.16 -40.76 -41.05
N GLY A 3 -9.78 -41.79 -41.81
CA GLY A 3 -9.45 -41.64 -43.24
C GLY A 3 -8.28 -40.68 -43.49
N THR A 4 -8.24 -40.05 -44.67
CA THR A 4 -7.17 -39.12 -45.08
C THR A 4 -7.47 -37.65 -44.81
N LYS A 5 -8.73 -37.29 -44.52
CA LYS A 5 -9.20 -35.90 -44.42
C LYS A 5 -9.53 -35.42 -43.00
N LEU A 6 -9.64 -36.32 -42.02
CA LEU A 6 -10.17 -35.99 -40.69
C LEU A 6 -9.20 -36.35 -39.58
N LYS A 7 -8.92 -35.39 -38.70
CA LYS A 7 -8.11 -35.57 -37.49
C LYS A 7 -8.92 -35.10 -36.27
N LEU A 8 -9.22 -36.04 -35.39
CA LEU A 8 -9.79 -35.77 -34.07
C LEU A 8 -8.65 -35.79 -33.04
N THR A 9 -8.60 -34.79 -32.18
CA THR A 9 -7.73 -34.72 -31.00
C THR A 9 -8.62 -34.40 -29.82
N PHE A 10 -8.60 -35.25 -28.80
CA PHE A 10 -9.44 -35.13 -27.63
C PHE A 10 -8.60 -35.36 -26.38
N ASN A 11 -8.61 -34.39 -25.48
CA ASN A 11 -8.02 -34.45 -24.16
C ASN A 11 -9.05 -33.94 -23.17
N TYR A 12 -9.41 -34.74 -22.18
CA TYR A 12 -10.39 -34.39 -21.18
C TYR A 12 -9.97 -34.93 -19.82
N ASP A 13 -9.69 -34.03 -18.89
CA ASP A 13 -9.33 -34.32 -17.52
C ASP A 13 -10.33 -33.61 -16.59
N THR A 14 -11.02 -34.40 -15.77
CA THR A 14 -11.97 -33.91 -14.76
C THR A 14 -11.28 -33.22 -13.58
N LYS A 15 -9.96 -33.35 -13.47
CA LYS A 15 -9.10 -32.68 -12.48
C LYS A 15 -8.24 -31.57 -13.10
N ALA A 16 -8.50 -31.18 -14.35
CA ALA A 16 -7.80 -30.08 -14.98
C ALA A 16 -7.91 -28.81 -14.13
N ALA A 17 -6.77 -28.16 -13.86
CA ALA A 17 -6.73 -26.88 -13.16
C ALA A 17 -7.19 -25.72 -14.06
N PHE A 18 -7.23 -25.94 -15.39
CA PHE A 18 -7.64 -24.96 -16.39
C PHE A 18 -8.69 -25.53 -17.36
N ASP A 19 -9.74 -24.75 -17.66
CA ASP A 19 -10.79 -25.13 -18.64
C ASP A 19 -10.27 -25.28 -20.08
N PHE A 20 -9.08 -24.75 -20.40
CA PHE A 20 -8.44 -24.90 -21.71
C PHE A 20 -7.58 -26.17 -21.82
N ASP A 21 -7.23 -26.84 -20.70
CA ASP A 21 -6.51 -28.12 -20.73
C ASP A 21 -7.38 -29.22 -21.32
N ASN A 22 -8.70 -29.04 -21.18
CA ASN A 22 -9.72 -29.81 -21.86
C ASN A 22 -9.81 -29.39 -23.32
N GLN A 23 -8.92 -29.97 -24.13
CA GLN A 23 -8.83 -29.71 -25.55
C GLN A 23 -9.71 -30.69 -26.33
N MET A 24 -10.73 -30.16 -26.98
CA MET A 24 -11.45 -30.88 -28.02
C MET A 24 -11.15 -30.20 -29.34
N LYS A 25 -10.59 -30.93 -30.29
CA LYS A 25 -10.29 -30.40 -31.62
C LYS A 25 -10.67 -31.37 -32.71
N PHE A 26 -11.47 -30.89 -33.64
CA PHE A 26 -11.83 -31.58 -34.86
C PHE A 26 -11.26 -30.79 -36.03
N ASP A 27 -10.32 -31.38 -36.76
CA ASP A 27 -9.70 -30.78 -37.94
C ASP A 27 -10.14 -31.57 -39.19
N TYR A 28 -10.75 -30.88 -40.15
CA TYR A 28 -11.00 -31.36 -41.51
C TYR A 28 -10.09 -30.64 -42.48
N ALA A 29 -9.40 -31.39 -43.35
CA ALA A 29 -8.56 -30.86 -44.42
C ALA A 29 -9.12 -31.27 -45.80
N GLY A 30 -9.49 -30.28 -46.60
CA GLY A 30 -9.89 -30.46 -48.00
C GLY A 30 -8.69 -30.66 -48.92
N GLN A 31 -8.94 -31.13 -50.14
CA GLN A 31 -7.92 -31.24 -51.18
C GLN A 31 -7.54 -29.85 -51.72
N PRO A 32 -6.39 -29.70 -52.40
CA PRO A 32 -5.96 -28.44 -53.00
C PRO A 32 -6.90 -27.87 -54.08
N THR A 33 -7.90 -28.62 -54.51
CA THR A 33 -8.93 -28.19 -55.46
C THR A 33 -10.27 -27.86 -54.79
N ASP A 34 -10.44 -28.19 -53.51
CA ASP A 34 -11.69 -28.02 -52.79
C ASP A 34 -11.88 -26.54 -52.40
N ILE A 35 -13.13 -26.07 -52.45
CA ILE A 35 -13.49 -24.72 -51.97
C ILE A 35 -13.27 -24.65 -50.47
N LEU A 36 -13.72 -25.65 -49.72
CA LEU A 36 -13.45 -25.78 -48.28
C LEU A 36 -12.04 -26.36 -48.07
N ARG A 37 -11.10 -25.51 -47.68
CA ARG A 37 -9.71 -25.91 -47.40
C ARG A 37 -9.55 -26.51 -46.02
N LYS A 38 -10.19 -25.90 -45.03
CA LYS A 38 -10.06 -26.32 -43.64
C LYS A 38 -11.31 -25.99 -42.83
N LEU A 39 -11.71 -26.91 -41.95
CA LEU A 39 -12.75 -26.69 -40.95
C LEU A 39 -12.22 -27.19 -39.61
N ASP A 40 -12.07 -26.28 -38.65
CA ASP A 40 -11.64 -26.57 -37.29
C ASP A 40 -12.83 -26.35 -36.33
N LEU A 41 -13.10 -27.31 -35.45
CA LEU A 41 -14.10 -27.19 -34.38
C LEU A 41 -13.43 -27.42 -33.01
N GLY A 42 -13.91 -26.69 -31.99
CA GLY A 42 -13.37 -26.73 -30.64
C GLY A 42 -12.23 -25.72 -30.48
N ASN A 43 -11.04 -26.13 -30.05
CA ASN A 43 -9.91 -25.22 -29.86
C ASN A 43 -9.37 -24.72 -31.23
N VAL A 44 -9.61 -23.44 -31.54
CA VAL A 44 -9.23 -22.77 -32.77
C VAL A 44 -8.35 -21.54 -32.50
N SER A 45 -7.66 -21.08 -33.53
CA SER A 45 -6.90 -19.83 -33.48
C SER A 45 -7.03 -19.09 -34.81
N MET A 46 -7.06 -17.76 -34.74
CA MET A 46 -7.11 -16.88 -35.91
C MET A 46 -5.91 -15.95 -35.88
N PRO A 47 -4.68 -16.43 -36.15
CA PRO A 47 -3.54 -15.54 -36.30
C PRO A 47 -3.81 -14.63 -37.51
N LEU A 48 -3.62 -13.32 -37.31
CA LEU A 48 -3.70 -12.31 -38.36
C LEU A 48 -2.29 -11.78 -38.62
N ASN A 49 -1.96 -11.58 -39.89
CA ASN A 49 -0.67 -10.99 -40.30
C ASN A 49 -0.77 -9.45 -40.31
N ASN A 50 -1.35 -8.88 -39.25
CA ASN A 50 -1.63 -7.44 -39.13
C ASN A 50 -1.19 -6.96 -37.74
N SER A 51 -0.53 -5.81 -37.67
CA SER A 51 -0.02 -5.22 -36.42
C SER A 51 -1.08 -4.42 -35.66
N LEU A 52 -2.02 -3.80 -36.36
CA LEU A 52 -3.13 -3.02 -35.80
C LEU A 52 -4.31 -3.89 -35.33
N ILE A 53 -4.46 -5.08 -35.91
CA ILE A 53 -5.54 -6.02 -35.59
C ILE A 53 -4.94 -7.37 -35.21
N THR A 54 -4.89 -7.63 -33.91
CA THR A 54 -4.50 -8.94 -33.36
C THR A 54 -5.70 -9.86 -33.32
N GLY A 55 -5.61 -11.02 -33.98
CA GLY A 55 -6.63 -12.06 -33.84
C GLY A 55 -6.49 -12.84 -32.54
N GLY A 56 -7.53 -13.59 -32.18
CA GLY A 56 -7.54 -14.37 -30.93
C GLY A 56 -6.68 -15.63 -31.01
N SER A 57 -5.79 -15.81 -30.02
CA SER A 57 -5.21 -17.10 -29.63
C SER A 57 -6.11 -17.74 -28.56
N ASN A 58 -6.21 -19.08 -28.54
CA ASN A 58 -7.03 -19.84 -27.59
C ASN A 58 -8.53 -19.52 -27.64
N LEU A 59 -9.12 -19.71 -28.83
CA LEU A 59 -10.57 -19.60 -29.04
C LEU A 59 -11.21 -20.99 -28.94
N PHE A 60 -12.42 -21.09 -28.41
CA PHE A 60 -13.24 -22.31 -28.49
C PHE A 60 -14.47 -22.07 -29.36
N GLY A 61 -14.52 -22.67 -30.55
CA GLY A 61 -15.61 -22.52 -31.49
C GLY A 61 -15.33 -23.12 -32.86
N ILE A 62 -15.75 -22.44 -33.90
CA ILE A 62 -15.69 -22.90 -35.29
C ILE A 62 -14.80 -21.96 -36.08
N LYS A 63 -13.88 -22.51 -36.87
CA LYS A 63 -13.10 -21.77 -37.85
C LYS A 63 -13.17 -22.46 -39.20
N THR A 64 -13.38 -21.68 -40.26
CA THR A 64 -13.43 -22.17 -41.62
C THR A 64 -12.43 -21.43 -42.49
N GLN A 65 -11.80 -22.14 -43.42
CA GLN A 65 -10.96 -21.56 -44.46
C GLN A 65 -11.50 -22.01 -45.82
N LEU A 66 -11.88 -21.03 -46.63
CA LEU A 66 -12.42 -21.21 -47.97
C LEU A 66 -11.48 -20.57 -48.99
N GLN A 67 -11.38 -21.17 -50.17
CA GLN A 67 -10.60 -20.64 -51.28
C GLN A 67 -11.48 -20.51 -52.53
N PHE A 68 -11.69 -19.28 -53.00
CA PHE A 68 -12.40 -18.96 -54.22
C PHE A 68 -11.43 -18.38 -55.24
N GLY A 69 -10.77 -19.25 -56.01
CA GLY A 69 -9.74 -18.84 -56.97
C GLY A 69 -8.58 -18.12 -56.28
N ARG A 70 -8.50 -16.80 -56.42
CA ARG A 70 -7.44 -15.93 -55.84
C ARG A 70 -7.83 -15.31 -54.49
N LEU A 71 -9.08 -15.50 -54.06
CA LEU A 71 -9.60 -15.00 -52.80
C LEU A 71 -9.61 -16.11 -51.75
N GLY A 72 -8.81 -15.94 -50.70
CA GLY A 72 -8.91 -16.72 -49.47
C GLY A 72 -9.88 -16.05 -48.50
N VAL A 73 -10.74 -16.85 -47.86
CA VAL A 73 -11.67 -16.39 -46.81
C VAL A 73 -11.44 -17.23 -45.58
N THR A 74 -11.07 -16.60 -44.47
CA THR A 74 -11.01 -17.25 -43.16
C THR A 74 -12.08 -16.65 -42.26
N ALA A 75 -13.02 -17.47 -41.78
CA ALA A 75 -14.05 -17.04 -40.84
C ALA A 75 -13.89 -17.78 -39.51
N VAL A 76 -14.23 -17.10 -38.41
CA VAL A 76 -14.24 -17.67 -37.07
C VAL A 76 -15.49 -17.22 -36.31
N ALA A 77 -16.08 -18.13 -35.55
CA ALA A 77 -17.13 -17.85 -34.59
C ALA A 77 -16.82 -18.67 -33.33
N ALA A 78 -16.38 -18.01 -32.28
CA ALA A 78 -15.84 -18.67 -31.11
C ALA A 78 -16.02 -17.89 -29.82
N THR A 79 -15.74 -18.53 -28.70
CA THR A 79 -15.60 -17.91 -27.38
C THR A 79 -14.13 -17.74 -27.05
N LEU A 80 -13.72 -16.56 -26.62
CA LEU A 80 -12.36 -16.30 -26.16
C LEU A 80 -12.21 -16.88 -24.75
N ARG A 81 -11.28 -17.81 -24.58
CA ARG A 81 -10.98 -18.45 -23.30
C ARG A 81 -9.56 -18.08 -22.88
N GLY A 82 -9.42 -16.98 -22.15
CA GLY A 82 -8.13 -16.56 -21.60
C GLY A 82 -8.01 -15.04 -21.43
N SER A 83 -7.25 -14.65 -20.40
CA SER A 83 -6.76 -13.29 -20.23
C SER A 83 -5.23 -13.36 -20.29
N GLN A 84 -4.66 -12.75 -21.33
CA GLN A 84 -3.22 -12.56 -21.41
C GLN A 84 -2.85 -11.38 -20.52
N ASP A 85 -1.84 -11.56 -19.67
CA ASP A 85 -1.31 -10.51 -18.81
C ASP A 85 0.17 -10.31 -19.11
N GLU A 86 0.71 -9.13 -18.77
CA GLU A 86 2.13 -8.85 -18.94
C GLU A 86 2.74 -8.13 -17.73
N VAL A 87 3.98 -8.50 -17.41
CA VAL A 87 4.84 -7.80 -16.45
C VAL A 87 6.02 -7.19 -17.18
N ARG A 88 6.33 -5.94 -16.87
CA ARG A 88 7.51 -5.25 -17.36
C ARG A 88 8.49 -5.01 -16.22
N VAL A 89 9.76 -5.32 -16.46
CA VAL A 89 10.85 -5.26 -15.49
C VAL A 89 12.01 -4.51 -16.14
N GLN A 90 12.63 -3.59 -15.41
CA GLN A 90 13.78 -2.84 -15.91
C GLN A 90 14.89 -2.92 -14.86
N ASN A 91 16.12 -3.25 -15.27
CA ASN A 91 17.28 -3.48 -14.39
C ASN A 91 17.08 -4.58 -13.34
N GLY A 92 16.42 -5.69 -13.71
CA GLY A 92 16.30 -6.86 -12.83
C GLY A 92 15.46 -6.65 -11.56
N ALA A 93 14.70 -5.56 -11.46
CA ALA A 93 13.76 -5.34 -10.37
C ALA A 93 12.42 -4.80 -10.90
N GLN A 94 11.32 -5.37 -10.40
CA GLN A 94 9.98 -4.90 -10.77
C GLN A 94 9.74 -3.55 -10.10
N SER A 95 9.69 -2.48 -10.90
CA SER A 95 9.28 -1.15 -10.42
C SER A 95 7.78 -1.19 -10.08
N ARG A 96 7.44 -0.94 -8.83
CA ARG A 96 6.06 -0.83 -8.37
C ARG A 96 5.75 0.60 -8.02
N THR A 97 4.65 1.12 -8.55
CA THR A 97 4.12 2.42 -8.17
C THR A 97 3.27 2.29 -6.92
N PHE A 98 3.28 3.32 -6.07
CA PHE A 98 2.38 3.42 -4.93
C PHE A 98 1.77 4.82 -4.86
N GLU A 99 0.55 4.88 -4.34
CA GLU A 99 -0.13 6.11 -3.98
C GLU A 99 -0.84 5.88 -2.64
N LEU A 100 -0.54 6.72 -1.65
CA LEU A 100 -1.13 6.66 -0.31
C LEU A 100 -1.61 8.04 0.09
N LYS A 101 -2.79 8.15 0.71
CA LYS A 101 -3.25 9.41 1.30
C LYS A 101 -2.49 9.71 2.59
N ALA A 102 -2.38 10.99 2.94
CA ALA A 102 -1.86 11.42 4.24
C ALA A 102 -2.67 10.84 5.42
N SER A 103 -3.96 10.56 5.23
CA SER A 103 -4.81 9.87 6.20
C SER A 103 -4.53 8.38 6.38
N GLN A 104 -3.80 7.73 5.47
CA GLN A 104 -3.50 6.29 5.48
C GLN A 104 -2.20 5.93 6.21
N TYR A 105 -1.89 6.62 7.31
CA TYR A 105 -0.78 6.26 8.19
C TYR A 105 -1.01 4.91 8.90
N GLU A 106 0.05 4.27 9.40
CA GLU A 106 -0.06 3.05 10.21
C GLU A 106 -0.60 3.38 11.62
N ARG A 107 -1.90 3.14 11.84
CA ARG A 107 -2.52 3.30 13.16
C ARG A 107 -2.14 2.19 14.14
N ASP A 108 -2.17 2.51 15.42
CA ASP A 108 -2.08 1.57 16.55
C ASP A 108 -0.83 0.67 16.58
N ARG A 109 0.28 1.13 15.99
CA ARG A 109 1.55 0.38 15.91
C ARG A 109 2.76 1.13 16.45
N HIS A 110 2.75 2.46 16.40
CA HIS A 110 3.93 3.29 16.60
C HIS A 110 3.69 4.29 17.72
N TYR A 111 4.55 4.29 18.73
CA TYR A 111 4.36 5.13 19.92
C TYR A 111 5.68 5.72 20.42
N PHE A 112 5.69 7.02 20.67
CA PHE A 112 6.74 7.65 21.48
C PHE A 112 6.69 7.13 22.91
N LEU A 113 7.85 6.95 23.54
CA LEU A 113 7.94 6.42 24.91
C LEU A 113 7.51 7.43 26.00
N SER A 114 7.48 8.73 25.66
CA SER A 114 7.01 9.83 26.51
C SER A 114 6.87 11.12 25.70
N GLN A 115 6.24 12.16 26.28
CA GLN A 115 6.14 13.47 25.64
C GLN A 115 7.51 14.11 25.43
N PHE A 116 8.48 13.76 26.28
CA PHE A 116 9.87 14.23 26.21
C PHE A 116 10.56 13.86 24.89
N PHE A 117 10.36 12.64 24.39
CA PHE A 117 10.90 12.18 23.11
C PHE A 117 10.14 12.81 21.93
N ARG A 118 8.80 12.78 22.00
CA ARG A 118 7.91 13.38 21.00
C ARG A 118 8.26 14.84 20.73
N ASP A 119 8.34 15.66 21.77
CA ASP A 119 8.55 17.11 21.65
C ASP A 119 9.93 17.49 21.06
N ARG A 120 10.88 16.56 21.03
CA ARG A 120 12.21 16.78 20.46
C ARG A 120 12.42 16.11 19.11
N TYR A 121 11.52 15.23 18.68
CA TYR A 121 11.68 14.47 17.45
C TYR A 121 12.02 15.37 16.25
N ASP A 122 11.22 16.42 16.03
CA ASP A 122 11.45 17.40 14.96
C ASP A 122 12.81 18.10 15.08
N GLN A 123 13.23 18.46 16.30
CA GLN A 123 14.51 19.14 16.54
C GLN A 123 15.70 18.20 16.31
N ALA A 124 15.60 16.96 16.79
CA ALA A 124 16.63 15.94 16.66
C ALA A 124 16.91 15.59 15.19
N LEU A 125 15.89 15.75 14.33
CA LEU A 125 15.97 15.48 12.89
C LEU A 125 16.14 16.75 12.04
N ARG A 126 16.49 17.90 12.62
CA ARG A 126 16.77 19.12 11.82
C ARG A 126 18.01 18.97 10.95
N GLY A 127 19.05 18.33 11.49
CA GLY A 127 20.38 18.22 10.89
C GLY A 127 20.67 16.91 10.16
N LEU A 128 19.67 16.32 9.48
CA LEU A 128 19.86 15.09 8.67
C LEU A 128 21.10 15.19 7.77
N PRO A 129 21.86 14.09 7.58
CA PRO A 129 21.58 12.71 8.05
C PRO A 129 21.84 12.44 9.53
N THR A 130 22.51 13.35 10.25
CA THR A 130 22.90 13.10 11.65
C THR A 130 21.75 13.34 12.61
N VAL A 131 21.41 12.34 13.44
CA VAL A 131 20.41 12.47 14.50
C VAL A 131 21.01 13.19 15.72
N GLN A 132 20.44 14.34 16.09
CA GLN A 132 20.91 15.21 17.18
C GLN A 132 20.01 15.13 18.41
N SER A 133 19.76 13.93 18.90
CA SER A 133 18.87 13.71 20.05
C SER A 133 19.60 13.68 21.40
N GLY A 134 20.82 13.15 21.42
CA GLY A 134 21.58 12.87 22.65
C GLY A 134 21.02 11.69 23.46
N PHE A 135 20.08 10.93 22.90
CA PHE A 135 19.42 9.78 23.54
C PHE A 135 20.03 8.46 23.13
N GLU A 136 19.99 7.51 24.05
CA GLU A 136 20.25 6.11 23.75
C GLU A 136 19.40 5.23 24.68
N ILE A 137 18.32 4.64 24.16
CA ILE A 137 17.53 3.64 24.90
C ILE A 137 18.38 2.39 25.11
N ARG A 138 18.60 2.01 26.37
CA ARG A 138 19.42 0.85 26.76
C ARG A 138 18.58 -0.39 27.00
N ARG A 139 17.40 -0.21 27.60
CA ARG A 139 16.46 -1.28 27.91
C ARG A 139 15.05 -0.77 27.69
N LEU A 140 14.21 -1.58 27.05
CA LEU A 140 12.79 -1.33 26.88
C LEU A 140 12.04 -2.62 27.22
N GLU A 141 11.01 -2.50 28.05
CA GLU A 141 10.06 -3.57 28.33
C GLU A 141 8.68 -3.10 27.90
N VAL A 142 8.05 -3.89 27.03
CA VAL A 142 6.72 -3.57 26.48
C VAL A 142 5.71 -4.55 27.02
N TRP A 143 4.58 -4.03 27.48
CA TRP A 143 3.52 -4.78 28.13
C TRP A 143 2.19 -4.49 27.45
N VAL A 144 1.45 -5.55 27.11
CA VAL A 144 0.13 -5.47 26.46
C VAL A 144 -0.88 -6.29 27.26
N THR A 145 -2.15 -5.87 27.24
CA THR A 145 -3.27 -6.67 27.79
C THR A 145 -3.18 -8.12 27.34
N ASN A 146 -3.29 -9.07 28.27
CA ASN A 146 -3.32 -10.49 27.94
C ASN A 146 -4.74 -10.90 27.54
N ASP A 147 -5.00 -10.93 26.24
CA ASP A 147 -6.27 -11.38 25.62
C ASP A 147 -6.27 -12.88 25.27
N ASN A 148 -5.11 -13.40 24.93
CA ASN A 148 -4.89 -14.81 24.68
C ASN A 148 -4.59 -15.52 26.01
N ARG A 149 -5.05 -16.77 26.18
CA ARG A 149 -4.88 -17.55 27.42
C ARG A 149 -3.42 -17.97 27.71
N THR A 150 -2.44 -17.21 27.25
CA THR A 150 -1.02 -17.41 27.55
C THR A 150 -0.78 -17.20 29.05
N THR A 151 0.07 -18.03 29.64
CA THR A 151 0.38 -18.02 31.08
C THR A 151 1.75 -17.44 31.41
N ASP A 152 2.59 -17.22 30.40
CA ASP A 152 3.99 -16.87 30.57
C ASP A 152 4.18 -15.36 30.75
N ASN A 153 5.14 -14.99 31.61
CA ASN A 153 5.56 -13.60 31.86
C ASN A 153 4.41 -12.62 32.15
N LEU A 154 3.38 -13.08 32.85
CA LEU A 154 2.25 -12.26 33.25
C LEU A 154 2.53 -11.50 34.55
N ARG A 155 2.10 -10.24 34.60
CA ARG A 155 2.07 -9.43 35.82
C ARG A 155 0.77 -8.65 35.93
N ASN A 156 0.37 -8.36 37.16
CA ASN A 156 -0.62 -7.32 37.39
C ASN A 156 0.08 -5.97 37.19
N VAL A 157 -0.52 -5.12 36.36
CA VAL A 157 0.08 -3.85 35.95
C VAL A 157 -0.92 -2.74 36.24
N VAL A 158 -0.39 -1.64 36.79
CA VAL A 158 -1.03 -0.33 36.76
C VAL A 158 -0.24 0.54 35.80
N SER A 159 -0.83 0.84 34.64
CA SER A 159 -0.23 1.74 33.65
C SER A 159 -0.76 3.14 33.85
N LEU A 160 0.13 4.13 33.82
CA LEU A 160 -0.14 5.50 34.28
C LEU A 160 0.19 6.51 33.18
N MET A 161 -0.73 7.44 32.93
CA MET A 161 -0.60 8.47 31.88
C MET A 161 0.54 9.44 32.19
N ASP A 162 0.56 10.01 33.39
CA ASP A 162 1.46 11.10 33.76
C ASP A 162 2.80 10.62 34.33
N LEU A 163 3.05 9.31 34.37
CA LEU A 163 4.29 8.77 34.95
C LEU A 163 5.51 9.28 34.18
N GLY A 164 6.48 9.81 34.93
CA GLY A 164 7.75 10.29 34.40
C GLY A 164 7.66 11.53 33.50
N GLU A 165 6.51 12.21 33.44
CA GLU A 165 6.35 13.44 32.64
C GLU A 165 6.76 14.68 33.46
N PRO A 166 7.76 15.45 33.00
CA PRO A 166 8.32 16.55 33.78
C PRO A 166 7.53 17.86 33.68
N ARG A 167 6.86 18.09 32.55
CA ARG A 167 6.37 19.42 32.19
C ARG A 167 4.90 19.63 32.54
N LEU A 168 4.62 20.72 33.26
CA LEU A 168 3.25 21.13 33.61
C LEU A 168 2.32 21.24 32.40
N ASN A 169 2.82 21.73 31.26
CA ASN A 169 2.03 21.87 30.03
C ASN A 169 1.92 20.58 29.19
N ARG A 170 2.31 19.44 29.76
CA ARG A 170 2.13 18.10 29.17
C ARG A 170 1.39 17.14 30.09
N LEU A 171 1.36 17.40 31.39
CA LEU A 171 0.59 16.63 32.37
C LEU A 171 -0.92 16.76 32.14
N TYR A 172 -1.66 15.70 32.42
CA TYR A 172 -3.12 15.77 32.55
C TYR A 172 -3.51 16.29 33.94
N ARG A 173 -2.88 15.77 35.01
CA ARG A 173 -3.10 16.21 36.39
C ARG A 173 -1.99 17.18 36.85
N PRO A 174 -2.29 18.47 37.05
CA PRO A 174 -1.28 19.46 37.42
C PRO A 174 -0.72 19.23 38.84
N GLN A 175 -1.44 18.53 39.71
CA GLN A 175 -1.00 18.22 41.08
C GLN A 175 0.25 17.33 41.13
N PHE A 176 0.55 16.58 40.06
CA PHE A 176 1.79 15.80 39.99
C PHE A 176 3.01 16.67 39.70
N TYR A 177 2.85 17.91 39.25
CA TYR A 177 3.97 18.76 38.88
C TYR A 177 4.85 19.12 40.07
N ASP A 178 6.15 18.83 39.96
CA ASP A 178 7.15 19.27 40.92
C ASP A 178 7.46 20.76 40.73
N THR A 179 6.91 21.58 41.63
CA THR A 179 7.08 23.04 41.64
C THR A 179 8.49 23.48 41.99
N LEU A 180 9.28 22.64 42.67
CA LEU A 180 10.67 22.92 43.03
C LEU A 180 11.62 22.58 41.88
N GLY A 181 11.32 21.52 41.13
CA GLY A 181 12.15 21.03 40.02
C GLY A 181 12.23 21.96 38.80
N ARG A 182 11.28 22.90 38.64
CA ARG A 182 11.22 23.90 37.56
C ARG A 182 11.54 23.30 36.17
N ALA A 183 10.80 22.28 35.78
CA ALA A 183 11.06 21.54 34.56
C ALA A 183 11.01 22.44 33.30
N THR A 184 11.94 22.21 32.39
CA THR A 184 12.03 22.88 31.08
C THR A 184 11.84 21.88 29.95
N ALA A 185 11.89 22.35 28.70
CA ALA A 185 11.88 21.48 27.53
C ALA A 185 13.06 20.48 27.50
N ILE A 186 14.17 20.79 28.20
CA ILE A 186 15.34 19.92 28.23
C ILE A 186 15.35 18.91 29.40
N THR A 187 14.43 19.03 30.36
CA THR A 187 14.40 18.19 31.57
C THR A 187 14.03 16.74 31.23
N PRO A 188 14.89 15.74 31.52
CA PRO A 188 14.69 14.33 31.17
C PRO A 188 13.46 13.72 31.84
N ALA A 189 12.72 12.90 31.09
CA ALA A 189 11.70 12.03 31.65
C ALA A 189 12.36 11.01 32.58
N LYS A 190 11.93 10.94 33.84
CA LYS A 190 12.42 9.97 34.83
C LYS A 190 11.37 9.77 35.91
N ASN A 191 11.40 8.64 36.61
CA ASN A 191 10.45 8.32 37.69
C ASN A 191 10.29 9.45 38.72
N GLN A 192 11.40 10.01 39.21
CA GLN A 192 11.42 11.06 40.23
C GLN A 192 11.30 12.49 39.68
N VAL A 193 10.78 12.67 38.45
CA VAL A 193 10.68 14.03 37.87
C VAL A 193 9.41 14.76 38.25
N ASN A 194 8.43 14.01 38.74
CA ASN A 194 7.15 14.50 39.19
C ASN A 194 6.73 13.71 40.44
N TYR A 195 5.68 14.14 41.13
CA TYR A 195 5.31 13.54 42.40
C TYR A 195 4.66 12.15 42.28
N LEU A 196 4.20 11.75 41.09
CA LEU A 196 3.38 10.55 40.92
C LEU A 196 4.10 9.28 41.38
N TYR A 197 5.34 9.05 40.94
CA TYR A 197 6.06 7.83 41.30
C TYR A 197 6.36 7.74 42.81
N GLN A 198 6.71 8.87 43.44
CA GLN A 198 6.95 8.92 44.88
C GLN A 198 5.66 8.66 45.67
N SER A 199 4.53 9.22 45.23
CA SER A 199 3.22 8.97 45.85
C SER A 199 2.80 7.50 45.75
N LEU A 200 3.11 6.82 44.64
CA LEU A 200 2.82 5.40 44.49
C LEU A 200 3.70 4.52 45.37
N THR A 201 5.02 4.77 45.34
CA THR A 201 5.98 3.98 46.11
C THR A 201 5.85 4.23 47.62
N GLY A 202 5.50 5.45 48.04
CA GLY A 202 5.23 5.80 49.44
C GLY A 202 3.97 5.18 50.03
N GLY A 203 3.02 4.73 49.20
CA GLY A 203 1.78 4.07 49.65
C GLY A 203 1.95 2.62 50.12
N GLY A 204 3.13 2.02 49.91
CA GLY A 204 3.44 0.66 50.36
C GLY A 204 2.43 -0.38 49.85
N ALA A 205 1.95 -1.24 50.75
CA ALA A 205 1.01 -2.32 50.41
C ALA A 205 -0.30 -1.82 49.79
N ALA A 206 -0.84 -0.69 50.24
CA ALA A 206 -2.11 -0.16 49.71
C ALA A 206 -2.03 0.23 48.23
N ALA A 207 -0.85 0.67 47.77
CA ALA A 207 -0.61 1.00 46.37
C ALA A 207 -0.25 -0.22 45.52
N ARG A 208 0.27 -1.29 46.13
CA ARG A 208 0.80 -2.49 45.46
C ARG A 208 -0.21 -3.63 45.38
N ASP A 209 -1.10 -3.73 46.35
CA ASP A 209 -2.05 -4.83 46.44
C ASP A 209 -3.07 -4.76 45.29
N ASN A 210 -3.21 -5.85 44.55
CA ASN A 210 -4.06 -5.90 43.35
C ASN A 210 -5.57 -5.70 43.64
N LEU A 211 -6.01 -5.86 44.88
CA LEU A 211 -7.40 -5.65 45.29
C LEU A 211 -7.63 -4.25 45.87
N GLN A 212 -6.64 -3.67 46.54
CA GLN A 212 -6.75 -2.36 47.20
C GLN A 212 -6.28 -1.18 46.34
N VAL A 213 -5.43 -1.42 45.34
CA VAL A 213 -4.79 -0.35 44.56
C VAL A 213 -5.78 0.63 43.93
N GLU A 214 -6.94 0.17 43.44
CA GLU A 214 -7.93 1.06 42.85
C GLU A 214 -8.51 2.04 43.90
N SER A 215 -8.73 1.58 45.14
CA SER A 215 -9.18 2.44 46.24
C SER A 215 -8.11 3.44 46.68
N TYR A 216 -6.83 3.05 46.64
CA TYR A 216 -5.71 3.95 46.91
C TYR A 216 -5.59 5.04 45.84
N LEU A 217 -5.64 4.66 44.56
CA LEU A 217 -5.54 5.60 43.43
C LEU A 217 -6.72 6.57 43.37
N ALA A 218 -7.92 6.14 43.78
CA ALA A 218 -9.09 7.01 43.88
C ALA A 218 -8.92 8.16 44.89
N ASN A 219 -7.95 8.08 45.80
CA ASN A 219 -7.63 9.10 46.79
C ASN A 219 -6.12 9.33 46.93
N LEU A 220 -5.38 9.33 45.81
CA LEU A 220 -3.92 9.34 45.81
C LEU A 220 -3.38 10.61 46.51
N PRO A 221 -2.67 10.49 47.65
CA PRO A 221 -2.04 11.63 48.29
C PRO A 221 -0.80 12.08 47.52
N THR A 222 -0.72 13.37 47.20
CA THR A 222 0.48 13.96 46.59
C THR A 222 0.88 15.24 47.32
N PRO A 223 2.15 15.67 47.25
CA PRO A 223 2.58 16.98 47.73
C PRO A 223 1.80 18.15 47.11
N GLY A 224 1.26 17.97 45.89
CA GLY A 224 0.40 18.95 45.21
C GLY A 224 -1.10 18.84 45.56
N GLY A 225 -1.47 18.02 46.54
CA GLY A 225 -2.85 17.76 46.96
C GLY A 225 -3.34 16.35 46.61
N THR A 226 -4.50 15.96 47.14
CA THR A 226 -5.11 14.66 46.83
C THR A 226 -5.63 14.64 45.39
N VAL A 227 -5.26 13.60 44.63
CA VAL A 227 -5.67 13.41 43.24
C VAL A 227 -6.63 12.24 43.14
N PRO A 228 -7.90 12.45 42.74
CA PRO A 228 -8.82 11.35 42.48
C PRO A 228 -8.56 10.77 41.08
N MET A 229 -7.70 9.74 41.00
CA MET A 229 -7.39 9.12 39.71
C MET A 229 -8.58 8.30 39.20
N VAL A 230 -8.86 8.43 37.91
CA VAL A 230 -9.97 7.79 37.22
C VAL A 230 -9.44 6.66 36.33
N LYS A 231 -10.00 5.46 36.51
CA LYS A 231 -9.69 4.29 35.67
C LYS A 231 -10.13 4.52 34.22
N SER A 232 -9.35 4.05 33.26
CA SER A 232 -9.56 4.27 31.80
C SER A 232 -9.37 5.71 31.33
N LEU A 233 -8.86 6.58 32.20
CA LEU A 233 -8.46 7.96 31.89
C LEU A 233 -7.05 8.24 32.40
N ASP A 234 -6.85 8.25 33.73
CA ASP A 234 -5.54 8.52 34.34
C ASP A 234 -4.65 7.26 34.37
N TYR A 235 -5.28 6.10 34.57
CA TYR A 235 -4.60 4.82 34.67
C TYR A 235 -5.46 3.66 34.14
N GLU A 236 -4.80 2.56 33.83
CA GLU A 236 -5.43 1.26 33.58
C GLU A 236 -4.85 0.22 34.53
N ARG A 237 -5.72 -0.61 35.13
CA ARG A 237 -5.32 -1.80 35.88
C ARG A 237 -5.69 -3.03 35.08
N LEU A 238 -4.69 -3.81 34.69
CA LEU A 238 -4.86 -5.00 33.87
C LEU A 238 -3.88 -6.09 34.27
N ARG A 239 -4.18 -7.31 33.82
CA ARG A 239 -3.18 -8.37 33.75
C ARG A 239 -2.53 -8.31 32.38
N ALA A 240 -1.24 -7.97 32.36
CA ALA A 240 -0.49 -7.74 31.15
C ALA A 240 0.50 -8.88 30.91
N ARG A 241 0.78 -9.18 29.64
CA ARG A 241 1.93 -9.98 29.24
C ARG A 241 3.06 -9.07 28.79
N LYS A 242 4.29 -9.44 29.13
CA LYS A 242 5.47 -8.83 28.53
C LYS A 242 5.64 -9.34 27.11
N LEU A 243 5.80 -8.43 26.14
CA LEU A 243 6.10 -8.81 24.76
C LEU A 243 7.52 -9.35 24.65
N ASP A 244 7.69 -10.38 23.81
CA ASP A 244 9.01 -10.86 23.42
C ASP A 244 9.72 -9.79 22.56
N PRO A 245 11.05 -9.62 22.66
CA PRO A 245 11.79 -8.70 21.79
C PRO A 245 11.62 -8.94 20.29
N ARG A 246 11.11 -10.10 19.84
CA ARG A 246 10.77 -10.37 18.43
C ARG A 246 9.41 -9.81 18.01
N GLU A 247 8.57 -9.37 18.93
CA GLU A 247 7.23 -8.83 18.65
C GLU A 247 7.23 -7.31 18.42
N TYR A 248 8.35 -6.63 18.71
CA TYR A 248 8.49 -5.19 18.53
C TYR A 248 9.93 -4.81 18.20
N THR A 249 10.10 -3.63 17.60
CA THR A 249 11.40 -2.96 17.46
C THR A 249 11.31 -1.57 18.09
N PHE A 250 12.44 -0.90 18.29
CA PHE A 250 12.43 0.48 18.79
C PHE A 250 13.60 1.27 18.24
N ASN A 251 13.43 2.59 18.10
CA ASN A 251 14.51 3.47 17.70
C ASN A 251 15.21 4.01 18.95
N ALA A 252 16.43 3.52 19.22
CA ALA A 252 17.19 3.87 20.41
C ALA A 252 17.59 5.36 20.48
N GLN A 253 17.71 6.03 19.33
CA GLN A 253 18.12 7.44 19.28
C GLN A 253 16.94 8.40 19.28
N LEU A 254 15.74 7.97 18.90
CA LEU A 254 14.55 8.83 18.79
C LEU A 254 13.47 8.54 19.83
N GLY A 255 13.56 7.42 20.55
CA GLY A 255 12.71 7.13 21.70
C GLY A 255 11.26 6.80 21.35
N TYR A 256 11.07 5.91 20.37
CA TYR A 256 9.77 5.34 20.03
C TYR A 256 9.84 3.84 19.77
N VAL A 257 8.71 3.15 19.96
CA VAL A 257 8.53 1.71 19.76
C VAL A 257 7.64 1.45 18.54
N ASN A 258 7.96 0.38 17.79
CA ASN A 258 7.20 -0.13 16.67
C ASN A 258 6.72 -1.55 17.00
N LEU A 259 5.43 -1.78 16.91
CA LEU A 259 4.84 -3.11 17.09
C LEU A 259 4.71 -3.83 15.75
N ASN A 260 5.02 -5.12 15.73
CA ASN A 260 4.90 -5.95 14.52
C ASN A 260 3.43 -6.22 14.15
N THR A 261 2.53 -6.13 15.11
CA THR A 261 1.07 -6.22 14.93
C THR A 261 0.40 -4.94 15.45
N ALA A 262 -0.68 -4.52 14.80
CA ALA A 262 -1.49 -3.42 15.30
C ALA A 262 -2.23 -3.87 16.56
N LEU A 263 -2.32 -2.98 17.55
CA LEU A 263 -3.09 -3.25 18.76
C LEU A 263 -4.59 -3.27 18.46
N LEU A 264 -5.30 -4.13 19.16
CA LEU A 264 -6.77 -4.12 19.15
C LEU A 264 -7.29 -2.88 19.91
N PRO A 265 -8.50 -2.39 19.59
CA PRO A 265 -9.06 -1.21 20.22
C PRO A 265 -9.07 -1.28 21.76
N ASP A 266 -9.35 -2.44 22.33
CA ASP A 266 -9.46 -2.73 23.77
C ASP A 266 -8.13 -3.11 24.44
N GLN A 267 -7.03 -3.21 23.70
CA GLN A 267 -5.71 -3.48 24.27
C GLN A 267 -5.07 -2.22 24.83
N VAL A 268 -4.46 -2.34 26.02
CA VAL A 268 -3.65 -1.30 26.66
C VAL A 268 -2.19 -1.57 26.31
N LEU A 269 -1.43 -0.50 26.03
CA LEU A 269 0.01 -0.54 25.82
C LEU A 269 0.71 0.22 26.94
N ALA A 270 1.61 -0.45 27.63
CA ALA A 270 2.43 0.14 28.69
C ALA A 270 3.90 -0.25 28.52
N VAL A 271 4.79 0.61 29.02
CA VAL A 271 6.24 0.41 28.94
C VAL A 271 6.96 0.74 30.25
N SER A 272 8.12 0.13 30.44
CA SER A 272 9.18 0.64 31.31
C SER A 272 10.51 0.60 30.55
N TYR A 273 11.36 1.60 30.79
CA TYR A 273 12.59 1.74 30.02
C TYR A 273 13.69 2.47 30.78
N GLU A 274 14.92 2.15 30.40
CA GLU A 274 16.14 2.83 30.82
C GLU A 274 16.82 3.44 29.59
N TYR A 275 17.29 4.67 29.73
CA TYR A 275 17.97 5.38 28.64
C TYR A 275 19.08 6.29 29.15
N LEU A 276 20.04 6.56 28.28
CA LEU A 276 21.03 7.61 28.50
C LEU A 276 20.55 8.91 27.85
N TYR A 277 20.74 10.02 28.54
CA TYR A 277 20.67 11.35 27.95
C TYR A 277 21.93 12.13 28.32
N ASN A 278 22.70 12.52 27.30
CA ASN A 278 24.01 13.17 27.45
C ASN A 278 24.93 12.41 28.44
N GLY A 279 24.97 11.08 28.32
CA GLY A 279 25.81 10.19 29.12
C GLY A 279 25.29 9.87 30.53
N LYS A 280 24.14 10.41 30.97
CA LYS A 280 23.54 10.12 32.29
C LYS A 280 22.37 9.15 32.16
N PRO A 281 22.26 8.12 33.03
CA PRO A 281 21.15 7.16 32.99
C PRO A 281 19.88 7.72 33.64
N TYR A 282 18.74 7.36 33.06
CA TYR A 282 17.40 7.70 33.52
C TYR A 282 16.47 6.52 33.33
N THR A 283 15.54 6.33 34.27
CA THR A 283 14.54 5.25 34.23
C THR A 283 13.13 5.81 34.33
N VAL A 284 12.21 5.25 33.55
CA VAL A 284 10.77 5.54 33.59
C VAL A 284 9.98 4.23 33.68
N GLY A 285 9.02 4.18 34.60
CA GLY A 285 8.34 2.94 34.98
C GLY A 285 9.22 2.06 35.85
N GLU A 286 8.68 0.90 36.19
CA GLU A 286 9.42 -0.12 36.93
C GLU A 286 9.91 -1.19 35.97
N THR A 287 11.22 -1.28 35.81
CA THR A 287 11.86 -2.42 35.17
C THR A 287 12.03 -3.53 36.19
N GLN A 288 12.51 -4.69 35.73
CA GLN A 288 12.85 -5.81 36.61
C GLN A 288 13.81 -5.41 37.75
N THR A 289 14.64 -4.39 37.54
CA THR A 289 15.54 -3.85 38.56
C THR A 289 14.75 -3.19 39.70
N GLU A 290 13.75 -2.37 39.40
CA GLU A 290 12.93 -1.68 40.40
C GLU A 290 11.95 -2.61 41.11
N TYR A 291 11.22 -3.46 40.38
CA TYR A 291 10.17 -4.29 41.00
C TYR A 291 10.69 -5.63 41.53
N GLY A 292 11.85 -6.11 41.07
CA GLY A 292 12.38 -7.43 41.43
C GLY A 292 12.65 -7.61 42.93
N SER A 293 13.04 -6.55 43.63
CA SER A 293 13.25 -6.54 45.09
C SER A 293 12.07 -5.98 45.90
N ASN A 294 11.13 -5.30 45.24
CA ASN A 294 10.14 -4.43 45.89
C ASN A 294 8.68 -4.83 45.65
N ALA A 295 8.42 -5.85 44.83
CA ALA A 295 7.06 -6.31 44.50
C ALA A 295 7.00 -7.83 44.34
N ASN A 296 6.10 -8.47 45.08
CA ASN A 296 5.79 -9.88 44.92
C ASN A 296 5.09 -10.15 43.58
N GLN A 297 4.94 -11.43 43.22
CA GLN A 297 4.29 -11.80 41.96
C GLN A 297 2.80 -11.42 41.90
N SER A 298 2.12 -11.35 43.06
CA SER A 298 0.73 -10.91 43.19
C SER A 298 0.55 -9.39 43.08
N ASP A 299 1.61 -8.64 43.36
CA ASP A 299 1.57 -7.18 43.46
C ASP A 299 1.51 -6.54 42.09
N VAL A 300 0.95 -5.34 42.03
CA VAL A 300 0.99 -4.52 40.82
C VAL A 300 2.36 -3.87 40.64
N ILE A 301 2.79 -3.78 39.39
CA ILE A 301 3.94 -2.97 38.98
C ILE A 301 3.44 -1.71 38.27
N PHE A 302 4.19 -0.61 38.42
CA PHE A 302 3.82 0.69 37.87
C PHE A 302 4.55 0.96 36.56
N LEU A 303 3.80 1.14 35.48
CA LEU A 303 4.34 1.33 34.14
C LEU A 303 3.86 2.64 33.52
N LYS A 304 4.59 3.14 32.52
CA LYS A 304 4.17 4.28 31.70
C LYS A 304 3.14 3.82 30.68
N MET A 305 1.96 4.44 30.66
CA MET A 305 0.93 4.16 29.66
C MET A 305 1.22 4.90 28.36
N LEU A 306 1.15 4.17 27.23
CA LEU A 306 1.26 4.72 25.88
C LEU A 306 -0.10 4.73 25.16
N LYS A 307 -0.95 3.73 25.42
CA LYS A 307 -2.32 3.60 24.89
C LYS A 307 -3.23 3.00 25.97
N ALA A 308 -4.42 3.58 26.18
CA ALA A 308 -5.46 3.03 27.04
C ALA A 308 -6.50 2.21 26.26
N THR A 309 -7.48 1.63 26.96
CA THR A 309 -8.65 0.99 26.31
C THR A 309 -9.52 2.02 25.58
N ASN A 310 -9.58 3.23 26.12
CA ASN A 310 -10.13 4.40 25.44
C ASN A 310 -9.07 4.97 24.48
N PRO A 311 -9.39 5.29 23.22
CA PRO A 311 -8.46 5.96 22.30
C PRO A 311 -8.00 7.34 22.83
N GLY A 312 -8.72 7.94 23.77
CA GLY A 312 -8.33 9.21 24.38
C GLY A 312 -8.63 10.41 23.51
N VAL A 313 -9.55 10.27 22.56
CA VAL A 313 -10.05 11.33 21.68
C VAL A 313 -11.36 11.88 22.23
N GLY A 314 -11.46 13.20 22.40
CA GLY A 314 -12.69 13.86 22.86
C GLY A 314 -13.07 13.64 24.33
N THR A 315 -12.22 12.99 25.13
CA THR A 315 -12.51 12.56 26.50
C THR A 315 -11.84 13.41 27.59
N ALA A 316 -10.81 14.19 27.23
CA ALA A 316 -10.10 15.02 28.19
C ALA A 316 -10.87 16.32 28.48
N ASP A 317 -10.92 16.70 29.75
CA ASP A 317 -11.40 18.00 30.19
C ASP A 317 -10.25 19.04 30.23
N PRO A 318 -10.28 20.09 29.39
CA PRO A 318 -9.27 21.16 29.42
C PRO A 318 -9.23 21.94 30.74
N GLY A 319 -10.32 21.95 31.52
CA GLY A 319 -10.39 22.64 32.80
C GLY A 319 -9.52 22.00 33.89
N VAL A 320 -9.18 20.71 33.75
CA VAL A 320 -8.33 19.98 34.72
C VAL A 320 -6.90 20.52 34.74
N ASN A 321 -6.35 20.88 33.58
CA ASN A 321 -5.05 21.54 33.49
C ASN A 321 -5.04 22.63 32.41
N PRO A 322 -5.39 23.88 32.76
CA PRO A 322 -5.37 25.00 31.82
C PRO A 322 -3.98 25.31 31.24
N ASN A 323 -2.90 24.85 31.89
CA ASN A 323 -1.54 25.06 31.40
C ASN A 323 -1.14 24.09 30.28
N ASN A 324 -1.93 23.03 30.03
CA ASN A 324 -1.70 22.09 28.95
C ASN A 324 -2.58 22.45 27.74
N PRO A 325 -2.02 23.15 26.73
CA PRO A 325 -2.81 23.60 25.58
C PRO A 325 -3.29 22.44 24.69
N ASN A 326 -2.70 21.25 24.78
CA ASN A 326 -3.14 20.10 23.99
C ASN A 326 -4.52 19.61 24.44
N LEU A 327 -4.90 19.84 25.71
CA LEU A 327 -6.23 19.46 26.20
C LEU A 327 -7.35 20.25 25.52
N LEU A 328 -7.05 21.38 24.86
CA LEU A 328 -8.03 22.15 24.10
C LEU A 328 -8.62 21.36 22.92
N THR A 329 -7.91 20.34 22.41
CA THR A 329 -8.47 19.42 21.41
C THR A 329 -9.40 18.37 22.04
N ARG A 330 -9.58 18.40 23.36
CA ARG A 330 -10.25 17.40 24.19
C ARG A 330 -9.60 16.01 24.13
N ASN A 331 -8.36 15.92 23.67
CA ASN A 331 -7.63 14.67 23.64
C ASN A 331 -6.75 14.53 24.88
N THR A 332 -6.60 13.29 25.32
CA THR A 332 -5.68 12.94 26.41
C THR A 332 -4.22 13.00 25.93
N PRO A 333 -3.25 13.28 26.81
CA PRO A 333 -1.83 13.21 26.47
C PRO A 333 -1.37 11.88 25.85
N THR A 334 -1.99 10.74 26.17
CA THR A 334 -1.64 9.46 25.52
C THR A 334 -1.94 9.44 24.03
N TRP A 335 -2.98 10.15 23.57
CA TRP A 335 -3.30 10.23 22.14
C TRP A 335 -2.15 10.86 21.32
N ASP A 336 -1.44 11.81 21.94
CA ASP A 336 -0.29 12.49 21.35
C ASP A 336 0.93 11.58 21.20
N LEU A 337 1.04 10.51 21.99
CA LEU A 337 2.17 9.57 21.93
C LEU A 337 2.09 8.65 20.72
N MET A 338 0.89 8.39 20.20
CA MET A 338 0.73 7.63 18.97
C MET A 338 1.25 8.41 17.77
N MET A 339 2.26 7.85 17.10
CA MET A 339 2.87 8.38 15.89
C MET A 339 1.91 8.26 14.70
N LYS A 340 1.76 9.35 13.95
CA LYS A 340 0.84 9.47 12.80
C LYS A 340 1.59 9.98 11.56
N ASN A 341 2.87 9.64 11.48
CA ASN A 341 3.85 10.14 10.53
C ASN A 341 4.63 8.98 9.86
N ILE A 342 4.13 7.75 10.00
CA ILE A 342 4.70 6.52 9.41
C ILE A 342 3.67 5.91 8.46
N TYR A 343 4.08 5.62 7.23
CA TYR A 343 3.22 5.19 6.13
C TYR A 343 3.69 3.85 5.55
N PRO A 344 2.82 2.84 5.45
CA PRO A 344 3.21 1.52 4.95
C PRO A 344 3.15 1.48 3.42
N LEU A 345 4.20 0.99 2.76
CA LEU A 345 4.17 0.65 1.33
C LEU A 345 3.63 -0.75 1.07
N ASN A 346 3.28 -1.50 2.12
CA ASN A 346 2.81 -2.89 2.07
C ASN A 346 3.75 -3.82 1.29
N THR A 347 5.06 -3.61 1.46
CA THR A 347 6.12 -4.39 0.83
C THR A 347 7.26 -4.61 1.81
N SER A 348 8.15 -5.53 1.51
CA SER A 348 9.38 -5.75 2.27
C SER A 348 10.59 -5.53 1.37
N GLN A 349 11.72 -5.17 1.96
CA GLN A 349 13.03 -5.08 1.30
C GLN A 349 13.07 -4.10 0.11
N ILE A 350 12.80 -2.82 0.38
CA ILE A 350 12.91 -1.73 -0.57
C ILE A 350 14.38 -1.44 -0.89
N ASN A 351 14.71 -1.36 -2.18
CA ASN A 351 16.00 -0.84 -2.63
C ASN A 351 16.00 0.71 -2.65
N ARG A 352 17.13 1.31 -2.26
CA ARG A 352 17.40 2.75 -2.41
C ARG A 352 17.43 3.15 -3.89
N ASP A 353 17.99 2.31 -4.74
CA ASP A 353 18.15 2.63 -6.17
C ASP A 353 16.78 2.81 -6.83
N ASN A 354 16.65 3.88 -7.61
CA ASN A 354 15.41 4.26 -8.28
C ASN A 354 14.19 4.45 -7.36
N PHE A 355 14.38 4.52 -6.04
CA PHE A 355 13.33 4.91 -5.12
C PHE A 355 12.96 6.37 -5.40
N GLN A 356 11.68 6.61 -5.66
CA GLN A 356 11.15 7.93 -5.85
C GLN A 356 9.90 8.09 -4.99
N LEU A 357 9.88 9.16 -4.22
CA LEU A 357 8.71 9.61 -3.49
C LEU A 357 8.49 11.09 -3.79
N GLN A 358 7.26 11.42 -4.16
CA GLN A 358 6.77 12.77 -4.32
C GLN A 358 5.57 12.96 -3.40
N LEU A 359 5.40 14.19 -2.93
CA LEU A 359 4.19 14.60 -2.24
C LEU A 359 3.37 15.46 -3.19
N ILE A 360 2.11 15.11 -3.35
CA ILE A 360 1.16 15.85 -4.19
C ILE A 360 0.01 16.37 -3.34
N TYR A 361 -0.52 17.52 -3.72
CA TYR A 361 -1.76 18.07 -3.21
C TYR A 361 -2.80 18.05 -4.34
N LYS A 362 -3.90 17.33 -4.16
CA LYS A 362 -5.00 17.30 -5.13
C LYS A 362 -5.89 18.51 -4.90
N ASP A 363 -5.94 19.40 -5.89
CA ASP A 363 -6.74 20.61 -5.82
C ASP A 363 -8.05 20.45 -6.59
N ASP A 364 -9.18 20.46 -5.87
CA ASP A 364 -10.52 20.28 -6.48
C ASP A 364 -10.88 21.38 -7.49
N ILE A 365 -10.30 22.57 -7.37
CA ILE A 365 -10.64 23.72 -8.23
C ILE A 365 -10.01 23.54 -9.62
N THR A 366 -8.71 23.25 -9.66
CA THR A 366 -7.99 23.06 -10.92
C THR A 366 -8.12 21.64 -11.48
N GLY A 367 -8.43 20.66 -10.63
CA GLY A 367 -8.44 19.24 -11.00
C GLY A 367 -7.05 18.66 -11.28
N VAL A 368 -5.98 19.39 -10.91
CA VAL A 368 -4.58 19.03 -11.19
C VAL A 368 -3.86 18.61 -9.92
N ASP A 369 -3.02 17.58 -10.02
CA ASP A 369 -2.10 17.19 -8.97
C ASP A 369 -0.95 18.20 -8.84
N LEU A 370 -0.89 18.90 -7.71
CA LEU A 370 0.14 19.90 -7.44
C LEU A 370 1.31 19.30 -6.65
N ILE A 371 2.50 19.26 -7.26
CA ILE A 371 3.76 18.90 -6.56
C ILE A 371 4.30 20.04 -5.68
N SER A 372 3.82 21.27 -5.89
CA SER A 372 4.17 22.49 -5.14
C SER A 372 2.94 23.37 -5.00
N LEU A 373 2.77 24.00 -3.85
CA LEU A 373 1.69 24.99 -3.66
C LEU A 373 2.01 26.26 -4.44
N LYS A 374 0.97 26.92 -4.95
CA LYS A 374 1.10 28.18 -5.71
C LYS A 374 0.93 29.43 -4.84
N GLU A 375 0.71 29.22 -3.54
CA GLU A 375 0.40 30.25 -2.55
C GLU A 375 1.24 30.00 -1.29
N GLY A 376 1.36 31.03 -0.43
CA GLY A 376 2.14 30.98 0.81
C GLY A 376 3.57 31.47 0.59
N VAL A 377 3.91 32.61 1.18
CA VAL A 377 5.13 33.36 0.86
C VAL A 377 6.43 32.54 0.99
N ARG A 378 6.51 31.62 1.96
CA ARG A 378 7.70 30.80 2.24
C ARG A 378 7.77 29.50 1.44
N ILE A 379 6.64 29.01 0.94
CA ILE A 379 6.52 27.65 0.38
C ILE A 379 6.03 27.62 -1.07
N GLN A 380 5.62 28.77 -1.60
CA GLN A 380 5.16 28.90 -2.99
C GLN A 380 6.23 28.39 -3.96
N ASN A 381 5.82 27.54 -4.90
CA ASN A 381 6.66 26.92 -5.92
C ASN A 381 7.83 26.07 -5.40
N ILE A 382 7.83 25.72 -4.11
CA ILE A 382 8.78 24.75 -3.53
C ILE A 382 8.12 23.37 -3.55
N PRO A 383 8.81 22.30 -4.02
CA PRO A 383 8.29 20.95 -3.97
C PRO A 383 7.85 20.56 -2.55
N LEU A 384 6.67 19.94 -2.43
CA LEU A 384 6.10 19.56 -1.13
C LEU A 384 6.99 18.57 -0.36
N VAL A 385 7.74 17.72 -1.06
CA VAL A 385 8.73 16.82 -0.46
C VAL A 385 9.79 17.60 0.34
N GLN A 386 10.24 18.73 -0.21
CA GLN A 386 11.19 19.64 0.44
C GLN A 386 10.51 20.45 1.56
N VAL A 387 9.32 21.01 1.30
CA VAL A 387 8.55 21.77 2.31
C VAL A 387 8.32 20.95 3.57
N LEU A 388 7.98 19.66 3.42
CA LEU A 388 7.69 18.74 4.52
C LEU A 388 8.94 18.06 5.09
N GLY A 389 10.13 18.47 4.64
CA GLY A 389 11.41 18.11 5.21
C GLY A 389 11.89 16.71 4.88
N LEU A 390 11.34 16.07 3.84
CA LEU A 390 11.78 14.77 3.31
C LEU A 390 12.93 14.88 2.30
N ASP A 391 13.25 16.10 1.85
CA ASP A 391 14.34 16.42 0.93
C ASP A 391 15.09 17.63 1.48
N ARG A 392 16.28 17.40 2.00
CA ARG A 392 17.14 18.42 2.61
C ARG A 392 18.59 18.30 2.16
N VAL A 393 18.97 17.15 1.63
CA VAL A 393 20.34 16.91 1.18
C VAL A 393 20.37 16.49 -0.28
N ASN A 394 21.56 16.58 -0.89
CA ASN A 394 21.78 16.05 -2.24
C ASN A 394 22.23 14.58 -2.16
N ALA A 395 22.44 13.95 -3.31
CA ALA A 395 23.01 12.59 -3.40
C ALA A 395 24.33 12.36 -2.63
N ASN A 396 25.13 13.40 -2.36
CA ASN A 396 26.37 13.33 -1.58
C ASN A 396 26.17 13.56 -0.07
N ASN A 397 24.93 13.75 0.38
CA ASN A 397 24.52 14.14 1.73
C ASN A 397 24.94 15.56 2.17
N ASP A 398 25.26 16.45 1.23
CA ASP A 398 25.43 17.88 1.51
C ASP A 398 24.06 18.54 1.68
N ARG A 399 23.94 19.59 2.50
CA ARG A 399 22.67 20.25 2.89
C ARG A 399 21.94 21.06 1.80
N ASN A 400 22.07 20.65 0.54
CA ASN A 400 21.38 21.25 -0.58
C ASN A 400 20.31 20.28 -1.07
N ALA A 401 19.03 20.62 -0.91
CA ALA A 401 17.93 19.82 -1.45
C ALA A 401 18.04 19.67 -2.98
N ASP A 402 17.73 18.49 -3.50
CA ASP A 402 17.86 18.17 -4.93
C ASP A 402 16.54 17.77 -5.61
N GLY A 403 15.42 17.87 -4.88
CA GLY A 403 14.08 17.54 -5.36
C GLY A 403 13.74 16.06 -5.19
N ASN A 404 14.67 15.22 -4.73
CA ASN A 404 14.43 13.81 -4.47
C ASN A 404 14.32 13.52 -2.98
N PHE A 405 13.65 12.42 -2.66
CA PHE A 405 13.51 11.96 -1.29
C PHE A 405 14.85 11.52 -0.69
N ASP A 406 15.16 12.03 0.50
CA ASP A 406 16.32 11.65 1.30
C ASP A 406 16.12 10.21 1.84
N PHE A 407 16.76 9.22 1.22
CA PHE A 407 16.67 7.82 1.64
C PHE A 407 17.65 7.48 2.78
N PHE A 408 17.21 7.65 4.03
CA PHE A 408 17.97 7.33 5.24
C PHE A 408 17.33 6.16 6.00
N PRO A 409 17.90 4.94 5.92
CA PRO A 409 17.41 3.78 6.64
C PRO A 409 17.26 4.03 8.14
N GLY A 410 16.11 3.66 8.71
CA GLY A 410 15.77 3.83 10.11
C GLY A 410 15.40 5.26 10.54
N ILE A 411 15.46 6.24 9.62
CA ILE A 411 15.14 7.65 9.91
C ILE A 411 14.00 8.15 9.03
N THR A 412 14.17 8.13 7.71
CA THR A 412 13.14 8.55 6.75
C THR A 412 12.45 7.38 6.06
N VAL A 413 13.08 6.21 6.08
CA VAL A 413 12.54 4.98 5.51
C VAL A 413 12.95 3.77 6.34
N ASP A 414 12.05 2.81 6.51
CA ASP A 414 12.36 1.46 6.96
C ASP A 414 12.37 0.56 5.71
N PRO A 415 13.56 0.24 5.14
CA PRO A 415 13.62 -0.55 3.93
C PRO A 415 13.21 -2.00 4.14
N GLU A 416 13.37 -2.55 5.34
CA GLU A 416 13.06 -3.95 5.64
C GLU A 416 11.55 -4.19 5.67
N LEU A 417 10.83 -3.33 6.40
CA LEU A 417 9.37 -3.41 6.56
C LEU A 417 8.59 -2.54 5.55
N GLY A 418 9.31 -1.85 4.66
CA GLY A 418 8.76 -1.02 3.62
C GLY A 418 7.91 0.14 4.12
N LYS A 419 8.46 0.97 5.01
CA LYS A 419 7.74 2.11 5.62
C LYS A 419 8.40 3.43 5.28
N ILE A 420 7.62 4.46 5.00
CA ILE A 420 8.08 5.85 4.93
C ILE A 420 7.87 6.50 6.29
N ILE A 421 8.86 7.22 6.78
CA ILE A 421 8.88 7.87 8.09
C ILE A 421 9.14 9.37 7.86
N PHE A 422 8.21 10.23 8.27
CA PHE A 422 8.45 11.68 8.17
C PHE A 422 9.32 12.16 9.34
N PRO A 423 10.32 13.04 9.11
CA PRO A 423 11.18 13.58 10.15
C PRO A 423 10.51 14.72 10.94
N SER A 424 9.19 14.69 11.05
CA SER A 424 8.38 15.55 11.92
C SER A 424 7.22 14.76 12.52
N VAL A 425 6.78 15.14 13.72
CA VAL A 425 5.67 14.48 14.45
C VAL A 425 4.34 14.68 13.72
N GLN A 426 4.12 15.88 13.19
CA GLN A 426 2.87 16.25 12.51
C GLN A 426 3.16 16.95 11.18
N PRO A 427 3.66 16.24 10.15
CA PRO A 427 4.05 16.82 8.87
C PRO A 427 2.95 17.69 8.26
N PHE A 428 1.73 17.15 8.14
CA PHE A 428 0.58 17.86 7.55
C PHE A 428 -0.16 18.76 8.56
N GLY A 429 0.30 18.80 9.82
CA GLY A 429 -0.33 19.48 10.95
C GLY A 429 0.49 20.68 11.40
N SER A 430 1.00 20.64 12.63
CA SER A 430 1.77 21.75 13.20
C SER A 430 3.04 22.10 12.40
N TYR A 431 3.68 21.11 11.77
CA TYR A 431 4.89 21.34 10.99
C TYR A 431 4.60 22.16 9.73
N LEU A 432 3.60 21.76 8.93
CA LEU A 432 3.15 22.54 7.77
C LEU A 432 2.62 23.91 8.18
N ALA A 433 1.89 24.01 9.30
CA ALA A 433 1.40 25.28 9.81
C ALA A 433 2.54 26.28 10.11
N ALA A 434 3.68 25.79 10.62
CA ALA A 434 4.85 26.62 10.90
C ALA A 434 5.55 27.13 9.63
N GLN A 435 5.27 26.55 8.46
CA GLN A 435 5.82 27.01 7.18
C GLN A 435 5.11 28.27 6.65
N PHE A 436 3.94 28.63 7.16
CA PHE A 436 3.25 29.87 6.80
C PHE A 436 3.68 31.04 7.69
N ASP A 437 3.78 32.25 7.12
CA ASP A 437 4.17 33.47 7.86
C ASP A 437 2.96 34.09 8.59
N THR A 438 2.32 33.30 9.45
CA THR A 438 1.09 33.69 10.17
C THR A 438 1.28 34.83 11.17
N LEU A 439 2.53 35.23 11.43
CA LEU A 439 2.90 36.36 12.28
C LEU A 439 3.30 37.62 11.49
N GLY A 440 3.43 37.55 10.16
CA GLY A 440 3.84 38.69 9.33
C GLY A 440 5.27 39.14 9.60
N THR A 441 6.17 38.19 9.79
CA THR A 441 7.60 38.45 10.07
C THR A 441 8.39 38.83 8.83
N LEU A 442 7.89 38.51 7.64
CA LEU A 442 8.53 38.86 6.38
C LEU A 442 8.01 40.21 5.84
N PRO A 443 8.89 41.06 5.28
CA PRO A 443 8.46 42.32 4.68
C PRO A 443 7.43 42.12 3.56
N GLY A 444 6.35 42.90 3.57
CA GLY A 444 5.34 42.89 2.50
C GLY A 444 4.34 41.73 2.57
N THR A 445 4.33 40.93 3.64
CA THR A 445 3.38 39.83 3.80
C THR A 445 2.13 40.25 4.58
N ASN A 446 0.98 39.69 4.20
CA ASN A 446 -0.26 39.86 4.95
C ASN A 446 -0.47 38.65 5.85
N ALA A 447 -0.21 38.80 7.15
CA ALA A 447 -0.37 37.75 8.14
C ALA A 447 -1.80 37.15 8.18
N ALA A 448 -2.83 37.95 7.88
CA ALA A 448 -4.21 37.45 7.83
C ALA A 448 -4.42 36.51 6.64
N ASN A 449 -3.85 36.83 5.47
CA ASN A 449 -3.87 35.95 4.31
C ASN A 449 -3.11 34.64 4.60
N GLU A 450 -1.90 34.72 5.17
CA GLU A 450 -1.12 33.54 5.56
C GLU A 450 -1.86 32.64 6.57
N ARG A 451 -2.63 33.22 7.50
CA ARG A 451 -3.51 32.44 8.40
C ARG A 451 -4.64 31.75 7.64
N ALA A 452 -5.25 32.40 6.65
CA ALA A 452 -6.29 31.79 5.82
C ALA A 452 -5.72 30.64 4.98
N LEU A 453 -4.51 30.80 4.42
CA LEU A 453 -3.80 29.73 3.70
C LEU A 453 -3.45 28.57 4.63
N ALA A 454 -2.93 28.84 5.83
CA ALA A 454 -2.68 27.80 6.83
C ALA A 454 -3.98 27.08 7.21
N GLN A 455 -5.10 27.79 7.38
CA GLN A 455 -6.40 27.18 7.62
C GLN A 455 -6.87 26.33 6.43
N LYS A 456 -6.63 26.74 5.18
CA LYS A 456 -6.96 26.01 3.95
C LYS A 456 -6.19 24.68 3.86
N TYR A 457 -4.87 24.73 4.00
CA TYR A 457 -3.99 23.58 3.73
C TYR A 457 -3.72 22.67 4.92
N VAL A 458 -3.60 23.20 6.15
CA VAL A 458 -3.19 22.39 7.29
C VAL A 458 -4.26 21.38 7.68
N TYR A 459 -3.89 20.10 7.73
CA TYR A 459 -4.77 18.99 8.01
C TYR A 459 -4.70 18.59 9.49
N ARG A 460 -5.18 19.47 10.39
CA ARG A 460 -5.15 19.21 11.84
C ARG A 460 -6.02 18.02 12.28
N ALA A 461 -7.15 17.80 11.59
CA ALA A 461 -8.06 16.70 11.89
C ALA A 461 -7.36 15.33 11.87
N LEU A 462 -6.36 15.16 11.00
CA LEU A 462 -5.51 13.97 10.94
C LEU A 462 -4.88 13.58 12.28
N TYR A 463 -4.51 14.58 13.09
CA TYR A 463 -3.82 14.38 14.37
C TYR A 463 -4.75 14.51 15.57
N ASN A 464 -5.90 15.17 15.41
CA ASN A 464 -6.82 15.46 16.51
C ASN A 464 -8.04 14.54 16.55
N GLN A 465 -8.34 13.81 15.47
CA GLN A 465 -9.48 12.89 15.36
C GLN A 465 -9.00 11.48 15.06
N THR A 466 -9.90 10.50 15.16
CA THR A 466 -9.60 9.13 14.75
C THR A 466 -9.29 9.08 13.25
N GLN A 467 -8.57 8.04 12.80
CA GLN A 467 -8.23 7.89 11.39
C GLN A 467 -9.47 7.88 10.48
N SER A 468 -10.54 7.19 10.91
CA SER A 468 -11.80 7.11 10.17
C SER A 468 -12.48 8.47 10.05
N ASP A 469 -12.54 9.25 11.12
CA ASP A 469 -13.17 10.58 11.10
C ASP A 469 -12.35 11.56 10.25
N ALA A 470 -11.02 11.48 10.35
CA ALA A 470 -10.13 12.28 9.54
C ALA A 470 -10.32 11.98 8.04
N GLN A 471 -10.45 10.71 7.64
CA GLN A 471 -10.71 10.32 6.24
C GLN A 471 -12.02 10.90 5.68
N GLN A 472 -13.01 11.12 6.54
CA GLN A 472 -14.28 11.75 6.16
C GLN A 472 -14.13 13.27 5.92
N GLN A 473 -13.05 13.90 6.41
CA GLN A 473 -12.73 15.31 6.14
C GLN A 473 -12.08 15.48 4.74
N GLN A 474 -12.84 15.17 3.70
CA GLN A 474 -12.37 15.20 2.30
C GLN A 474 -11.83 16.55 1.85
N THR A 475 -12.31 17.66 2.45
CA THR A 475 -11.80 19.01 2.17
C THR A 475 -10.34 19.21 2.60
N LYS A 476 -9.84 18.35 3.50
CA LYS A 476 -8.47 18.38 4.05
C LYS A 476 -7.61 17.19 3.63
N ASP A 477 -8.21 16.02 3.41
CA ASP A 477 -7.51 14.79 3.02
C ASP A 477 -7.09 14.79 1.55
N LYS A 478 -6.27 15.79 1.20
CA LYS A 478 -5.86 16.13 -0.17
C LYS A 478 -4.38 15.90 -0.44
N PHE A 479 -3.60 15.54 0.57
CA PHE A 479 -2.20 15.20 0.41
C PHE A 479 -2.03 13.72 0.11
N PHE A 480 -1.23 13.40 -0.90
CA PHE A 480 -0.90 12.03 -1.27
C PHE A 480 0.62 11.87 -1.39
N LEU A 481 1.10 10.73 -0.91
CA LEU A 481 2.43 10.20 -1.12
C LEU A 481 2.36 9.36 -2.38
N ARG A 482 2.99 9.80 -3.46
CA ARG A 482 3.05 9.08 -4.73
C ARG A 482 4.48 8.77 -5.08
N GLY A 483 4.74 7.57 -5.54
CA GLY A 483 6.10 7.19 -5.87
C GLY A 483 6.22 5.88 -6.60
N ARG A 484 7.46 5.48 -6.77
CA ARG A 484 7.82 4.15 -7.22
C ARG A 484 8.99 3.63 -6.40
N TYR A 485 8.96 2.34 -6.14
CA TYR A 485 10.07 1.63 -5.53
C TYR A 485 10.37 0.36 -6.33
N GLN A 486 11.56 -0.17 -6.10
CA GLN A 486 11.97 -1.46 -6.59
C GLN A 486 12.22 -2.34 -5.36
N GLY A 487 11.77 -3.59 -5.42
CA GLY A 487 12.25 -4.59 -4.47
C GLY A 487 13.75 -4.80 -4.66
N THR A 488 14.42 -5.34 -3.64
CA THR A 488 15.80 -5.80 -3.79
C THR A 488 15.88 -6.76 -4.98
N SER A 489 16.82 -6.53 -5.91
CA SER A 489 16.92 -7.30 -7.16
C SER A 489 17.08 -8.77 -6.83
N THR A 490 16.02 -9.53 -7.08
CA THR A 490 16.07 -10.98 -7.22
C THR A 490 16.20 -11.30 -8.70
N ASP A 491 16.96 -12.32 -9.04
CA ASP A 491 16.94 -12.93 -10.38
C ASP A 491 15.55 -13.52 -10.72
N GLU A 492 14.61 -13.47 -9.79
CA GLU A 492 13.21 -13.86 -9.90
C GLU A 492 12.28 -12.67 -10.17
N ILE A 493 11.41 -12.82 -11.16
CA ILE A 493 10.29 -11.94 -11.50
C ILE A 493 9.00 -12.66 -11.08
N SER A 494 8.22 -12.03 -10.18
CA SER A 494 6.91 -12.58 -9.78
C SER A 494 5.83 -12.20 -10.79
N LEU A 495 5.03 -13.17 -11.21
CA LEU A 495 3.91 -13.01 -12.13
C LEU A 495 2.61 -12.82 -11.32
N PRO A 496 1.88 -11.70 -11.49
CA PRO A 496 0.64 -11.45 -10.76
C PRO A 496 -0.48 -12.40 -11.23
N GLY A 497 -0.90 -13.29 -10.36
CA GLY A 497 -1.95 -14.27 -10.65
C GLY A 497 -1.80 -15.53 -9.83
N ILE A 498 -2.86 -16.32 -9.77
CA ILE A 498 -2.81 -17.69 -9.24
C ILE A 498 -2.86 -18.61 -10.47
N GLY A 499 -2.03 -19.66 -10.51
CA GLY A 499 -2.03 -20.65 -11.60
C GLY A 499 -1.63 -20.08 -12.96
N VAL A 500 -0.33 -19.93 -13.21
CA VAL A 500 0.19 -19.55 -14.53
C VAL A 500 0.19 -20.79 -15.43
N ALA A 501 -0.35 -20.67 -16.65
CA ALA A 501 -0.46 -21.79 -17.58
C ALA A 501 0.93 -22.25 -18.04
N GLN A 502 1.19 -23.56 -17.99
CA GLN A 502 2.48 -24.12 -18.36
C GLN A 502 2.80 -23.84 -19.84
N GLY A 503 4.00 -23.34 -20.12
CA GLY A 503 4.46 -22.97 -21.47
C GLY A 503 3.85 -21.68 -22.04
N SER A 504 3.00 -20.96 -21.29
CA SER A 504 2.41 -19.69 -21.74
C SER A 504 3.36 -18.49 -21.62
N VAL A 505 4.40 -18.61 -20.80
CA VAL A 505 5.30 -17.53 -20.43
C VAL A 505 6.29 -17.25 -21.56
N LYS A 506 6.26 -16.03 -22.10
CA LYS A 506 7.19 -15.52 -23.10
C LYS A 506 7.92 -14.31 -22.55
N VAL A 507 9.25 -14.40 -22.42
CA VAL A 507 10.10 -13.31 -21.95
C VAL A 507 10.79 -12.64 -23.13
N TYR A 508 10.71 -11.32 -23.21
CA TYR A 508 11.39 -10.50 -24.21
C TYR A 508 12.40 -9.58 -23.52
N ALA A 509 13.59 -9.41 -24.08
CA ALA A 509 14.52 -8.34 -23.75
C ALA A 509 14.51 -7.31 -24.88
N GLY A 510 13.82 -6.18 -24.68
CA GLY A 510 13.50 -5.26 -25.77
C GLY A 510 12.66 -5.95 -26.86
N SER A 511 13.22 -6.09 -28.07
CA SER A 511 12.59 -6.78 -29.20
C SER A 511 12.93 -8.27 -29.30
N THR A 512 13.91 -8.76 -28.53
CA THR A 512 14.42 -10.13 -28.65
C THR A 512 13.63 -11.07 -27.73
N LEU A 513 13.03 -12.11 -28.30
CA LEU A 513 12.42 -13.20 -27.52
C LEU A 513 13.52 -14.09 -26.93
N LEU A 514 13.47 -14.29 -25.62
CA LEU A 514 14.40 -15.13 -24.87
C LEU A 514 13.96 -16.60 -24.91
N THR A 515 14.87 -17.51 -24.62
CA THR A 515 14.62 -18.96 -24.64
C THR A 515 14.48 -19.55 -23.24
N GLU A 516 13.35 -20.19 -22.94
CA GLU A 516 13.13 -20.92 -21.68
C GLU A 516 14.10 -22.10 -21.54
N GLY A 517 14.67 -22.29 -20.34
CA GLY A 517 15.71 -23.28 -20.03
C GLY A 517 17.15 -22.84 -20.31
N VAL A 518 17.35 -21.78 -21.09
CA VAL A 518 18.68 -21.22 -21.40
C VAL A 518 18.84 -19.82 -20.82
N ASP A 519 17.94 -18.90 -21.20
CA ASP A 519 17.99 -17.49 -20.79
C ASP A 519 17.17 -17.24 -19.52
N TYR A 520 16.08 -17.98 -19.32
CA TYR A 520 15.21 -17.91 -18.15
C TYR A 520 14.58 -19.27 -17.83
N GLN A 521 14.12 -19.47 -16.61
CA GLN A 521 13.37 -20.64 -16.14
C GLN A 521 12.05 -20.18 -15.52
N VAL A 522 10.98 -20.94 -15.69
CA VAL A 522 9.67 -20.62 -15.13
C VAL A 522 9.27 -21.64 -14.06
N PHE A 523 8.87 -21.14 -12.90
CA PHE A 523 8.25 -21.89 -11.81
C PHE A 523 6.75 -21.59 -11.84
N TYR A 524 6.01 -22.37 -12.62
CA TYR A 524 4.58 -22.17 -12.90
C TYR A 524 3.70 -22.30 -11.64
N ASP A 525 4.09 -23.18 -10.73
CA ASP A 525 3.45 -23.42 -9.42
C ASP A 525 3.58 -22.21 -8.47
N GLN A 526 4.72 -21.53 -8.52
CA GLN A 526 5.01 -20.36 -7.71
C GLN A 526 4.69 -19.04 -8.43
N ALA A 527 4.24 -19.09 -9.69
CA ALA A 527 4.05 -17.93 -10.55
C ALA A 527 5.30 -17.05 -10.62
N LYS A 528 6.48 -17.65 -10.83
CA LYS A 528 7.77 -16.94 -10.88
C LYS A 528 8.56 -17.25 -12.14
N VAL A 529 9.32 -16.28 -12.63
CA VAL A 529 10.27 -16.43 -13.73
C VAL A 529 11.66 -16.06 -13.24
N LYS A 530 12.59 -17.00 -13.27
CA LYS A 530 13.98 -16.78 -12.91
C LYS A 530 14.82 -16.50 -14.16
N ILE A 531 15.49 -15.37 -14.23
CA ILE A 531 16.40 -15.05 -15.33
C ILE A 531 17.74 -15.76 -15.05
N LEU A 532 18.13 -16.67 -15.94
CA LEU A 532 19.35 -17.47 -15.81
C LEU A 532 20.58 -16.72 -16.33
N ASN A 533 20.39 -15.89 -17.35
CA ASN A 533 21.47 -15.10 -17.95
C ASN A 533 21.51 -13.67 -17.35
N PRO A 534 22.48 -13.36 -16.47
CA PRO A 534 22.55 -12.08 -15.78
C PRO A 534 22.84 -10.89 -16.70
N ALA A 535 23.26 -11.12 -17.95
CA ALA A 535 23.45 -10.05 -18.93
C ALA A 535 22.14 -9.30 -19.22
N TYR A 536 20.98 -9.99 -19.15
CA TYR A 536 19.68 -9.36 -19.37
C TYR A 536 19.15 -8.59 -18.16
N LEU A 537 19.60 -8.94 -16.95
CA LEU A 537 19.26 -8.23 -15.71
C LEU A 537 20.01 -6.88 -15.61
N ASN A 538 21.25 -6.84 -16.09
CA ASN A 538 22.13 -5.66 -16.06
C ASN A 538 22.04 -4.78 -17.32
N SER A 539 21.17 -5.13 -18.28
CA SER A 539 21.00 -4.36 -19.50
C SER A 539 20.01 -3.21 -19.28
N ALA A 540 20.22 -2.07 -19.96
CA ALA A 540 19.26 -0.96 -19.95
C ALA A 540 17.91 -1.30 -20.63
N ASN A 541 17.82 -2.44 -21.33
CA ASN A 541 16.61 -2.88 -22.03
C ASN A 541 15.58 -3.43 -21.04
N GLU A 542 14.33 -3.06 -21.24
CA GLU A 542 13.17 -3.60 -20.51
C GLU A 542 12.98 -5.10 -20.80
N LEU A 543 12.83 -5.89 -19.74
CA LEU A 543 12.35 -7.25 -19.78
C LEU A 543 10.82 -7.27 -19.73
N ARG A 544 10.18 -7.78 -20.78
CA ARG A 544 8.72 -7.91 -20.86
C ARG A 544 8.34 -9.38 -20.79
N VAL A 545 7.57 -9.76 -19.78
CA VAL A 545 7.11 -11.13 -19.54
C VAL A 545 5.61 -11.20 -19.82
N ALA A 546 5.22 -11.82 -20.92
CA ALA A 546 3.83 -12.07 -21.25
C ALA A 546 3.44 -13.49 -20.83
N PHE A 547 2.29 -13.68 -20.19
CA PHE A 547 1.85 -14.98 -19.68
C PHE A 547 0.33 -15.10 -19.62
N GLU A 548 -0.17 -16.32 -19.47
CA GLU A 548 -1.59 -16.62 -19.28
C GLU A 548 -1.82 -17.14 -17.85
N LYS A 549 -2.89 -16.70 -17.20
CA LYS A 549 -3.21 -17.05 -15.80
C LYS A 549 -4.64 -17.52 -15.62
N ASN A 550 -4.90 -18.28 -14.55
CA ASN A 550 -6.24 -18.65 -14.13
C ASN A 550 -7.07 -17.41 -13.78
N ALA A 551 -8.30 -17.38 -14.28
CA ALA A 551 -9.31 -16.47 -13.79
C ALA A 551 -10.02 -17.15 -12.62
N LEU A 552 -9.78 -16.71 -11.38
CA LEU A 552 -10.46 -17.21 -10.18
C LEU A 552 -11.98 -16.94 -10.19
N VAL A 553 -12.42 -16.03 -11.05
CA VAL A 553 -13.82 -15.67 -11.31
C VAL A 553 -14.14 -16.16 -12.72
N GLN A 554 -15.28 -16.83 -12.91
CA GLN A 554 -15.72 -17.28 -14.24
C GLN A 554 -15.63 -16.11 -15.23
N VAL A 555 -14.69 -16.19 -16.18
CA VAL A 555 -14.63 -15.24 -17.28
C VAL A 555 -15.93 -15.36 -18.03
N GLN A 556 -16.70 -14.28 -18.07
CA GLN A 556 -17.91 -14.23 -18.88
C GLN A 556 -17.51 -14.57 -20.31
N PRO A 557 -18.20 -15.50 -20.98
CA PRO A 557 -17.78 -15.96 -22.30
C PRO A 557 -17.84 -14.81 -23.30
N ARG A 558 -16.68 -14.28 -23.69
CA ARG A 558 -16.54 -13.27 -24.73
C ARG A 558 -16.72 -13.95 -26.08
N LYS A 559 -17.81 -13.63 -26.76
CA LYS A 559 -18.10 -14.15 -28.10
C LYS A 559 -17.36 -13.31 -29.13
N LEU A 560 -16.57 -13.96 -29.96
CA LEU A 560 -15.85 -13.35 -31.06
C LEU A 560 -16.32 -13.95 -32.38
N VAL A 561 -16.75 -13.09 -33.29
CA VAL A 561 -17.03 -13.43 -34.68
C VAL A 561 -16.12 -12.61 -35.56
N GLY A 562 -15.40 -13.26 -36.47
CA GLY A 562 -14.43 -12.58 -37.32
C GLY A 562 -14.37 -13.19 -38.71
N THR A 563 -13.99 -12.36 -39.68
CA THR A 563 -13.67 -12.78 -41.04
C THR A 563 -12.44 -12.04 -41.55
N ARG A 564 -11.65 -12.74 -42.34
CA ARG A 564 -10.44 -12.27 -42.99
C ARG A 564 -10.51 -12.65 -44.45
N LEU A 565 -10.36 -11.67 -45.32
CA LEU A 565 -10.36 -11.81 -46.77
C LEU A 565 -8.95 -11.49 -47.27
N ASP A 566 -8.33 -12.43 -47.99
CA ASP A 566 -7.01 -12.26 -48.59
C ASP A 566 -7.11 -12.45 -50.10
N TYR A 567 -7.01 -11.36 -50.86
CA TYR A 567 -7.05 -11.37 -52.32
C TYR A 567 -5.66 -11.26 -52.92
N ALA A 568 -5.18 -12.33 -53.53
CA ALA A 568 -3.87 -12.38 -54.18
C ALA A 568 -3.92 -11.76 -55.58
N LEU A 569 -3.68 -10.45 -55.69
CA LEU A 569 -3.68 -9.70 -56.97
C LEU A 569 -2.62 -10.21 -57.95
N ASN A 570 -1.45 -10.64 -57.45
CA ASN A 570 -0.39 -11.36 -58.16
C ASN A 570 0.47 -12.13 -57.14
N LYS A 571 1.52 -12.81 -57.59
CA LYS A 571 2.43 -13.56 -56.72
C LYS A 571 3.20 -12.70 -55.71
N ASP A 572 3.23 -11.39 -55.93
CA ASP A 572 4.00 -10.42 -55.16
C ASP A 572 3.10 -9.49 -54.32
N VAL A 573 1.78 -9.44 -54.55
CA VAL A 573 0.85 -8.47 -53.93
C VAL A 573 -0.42 -9.16 -53.42
N ILE A 574 -0.70 -8.97 -52.13
CA ILE A 574 -1.90 -9.44 -51.43
C ILE A 574 -2.63 -8.23 -50.85
N LEU A 575 -3.93 -8.17 -51.08
CA LEU A 575 -4.83 -7.21 -50.44
C LEU A 575 -5.64 -7.93 -49.36
N GLY A 576 -5.57 -7.41 -48.14
CA GLY A 576 -6.24 -7.94 -46.96
C GLY A 576 -7.41 -7.07 -46.53
N ALA A 577 -8.48 -7.70 -46.06
CA ALA A 577 -9.54 -7.03 -45.31
C ALA A 577 -9.93 -7.89 -44.10
N THR A 578 -10.10 -7.26 -42.95
CA THR A 578 -10.46 -7.92 -41.69
C THR A 578 -11.69 -7.25 -41.10
N ALA A 579 -12.65 -8.05 -40.65
CA ALA A 579 -13.76 -7.58 -39.84
C ALA A 579 -13.90 -8.51 -38.63
N MET A 580 -13.92 -7.95 -37.43
CA MET A 580 -14.12 -8.69 -36.19
C MET A 580 -15.13 -7.99 -35.31
N HIS A 581 -15.90 -8.77 -34.58
CA HIS A 581 -16.87 -8.32 -33.61
C HIS A 581 -16.70 -9.12 -32.33
N ILE A 582 -16.57 -8.43 -31.21
CA ILE A 582 -16.52 -9.02 -29.88
C ILE A 582 -17.74 -8.56 -29.09
N LEU A 583 -18.41 -9.52 -28.46
CA LEU A 583 -19.56 -9.31 -27.60
C LEU A 583 -19.34 -10.04 -26.29
N GLU A 584 -19.33 -9.29 -25.21
CA GLU A 584 -19.33 -9.75 -23.84
C GLU A 584 -20.72 -9.50 -23.24
N ASN A 585 -21.26 -10.48 -22.53
CA ASN A 585 -22.54 -10.39 -21.85
C ASN A 585 -22.33 -10.51 -20.35
N GLN A 586 -23.15 -9.82 -19.56
CA GLN A 586 -23.16 -10.00 -18.11
C GLN A 586 -23.66 -11.37 -17.66
N ALA A 587 -23.28 -11.74 -16.43
CA ALA A 587 -23.73 -12.99 -15.83
C ALA A 587 -25.27 -13.02 -15.71
N PRO A 588 -25.92 -14.18 -15.91
CA PRO A 588 -27.36 -14.31 -15.74
C PRO A 588 -27.81 -13.81 -14.36
N GLY A 589 -28.74 -12.85 -14.33
CA GLY A 589 -29.27 -12.25 -13.10
C GLY A 589 -28.65 -10.92 -12.71
N ILE A 590 -27.52 -10.53 -13.31
CA ILE A 590 -26.92 -9.20 -13.13
C ILE A 590 -27.48 -8.26 -14.19
N ASN A 591 -28.19 -7.22 -13.74
CA ASN A 591 -28.80 -6.21 -14.61
C ASN A 591 -28.20 -4.81 -14.41
N ARG A 592 -27.24 -4.67 -13.50
CA ARG A 592 -26.54 -3.43 -13.15
C ARG A 592 -25.04 -3.72 -13.11
N VAL A 593 -24.24 -2.82 -13.65
CA VAL A 593 -22.78 -2.93 -13.68
C VAL A 593 -22.17 -1.64 -13.19
N ASN A 594 -21.10 -1.74 -12.42
CA ASN A 594 -20.36 -0.57 -11.98
C ASN A 594 -19.49 -0.02 -13.10
N ILE A 595 -19.09 1.25 -12.97
CA ILE A 595 -18.15 1.88 -13.89
C ILE A 595 -16.81 1.13 -13.90
N GLY A 596 -16.32 0.75 -15.08
CA GLY A 596 -15.11 -0.06 -15.28
C GLY A 596 -15.38 -1.55 -15.50
N ASP A 597 -16.54 -2.06 -15.10
CA ASP A 597 -16.96 -3.47 -15.28
C ASP A 597 -17.91 -3.65 -16.49
N GLU A 598 -17.94 -2.68 -17.41
CA GLU A 598 -18.85 -2.74 -18.55
C GLU A 598 -18.45 -3.83 -19.56
N PRO A 599 -19.41 -4.68 -19.98
CA PRO A 599 -19.18 -5.63 -21.06
C PRO A 599 -18.76 -4.96 -22.37
N ALA A 600 -17.70 -5.49 -22.99
CA ALA A 600 -17.26 -5.05 -24.29
C ALA A 600 -18.25 -5.44 -25.41
N ASN A 601 -18.57 -4.48 -26.28
CA ASN A 601 -19.35 -4.71 -27.49
C ASN A 601 -18.73 -3.91 -28.64
N ASN A 602 -17.70 -4.46 -29.27
CA ASN A 602 -16.84 -3.68 -30.17
C ASN A 602 -16.71 -4.37 -31.53
N THR A 603 -16.70 -3.56 -32.60
CA THR A 603 -16.43 -4.02 -33.97
C THR A 603 -15.16 -3.37 -34.48
N ILE A 604 -14.23 -4.17 -35.00
CA ILE A 604 -13.01 -3.70 -35.65
C ILE A 604 -13.10 -4.02 -37.13
N LEU A 605 -12.86 -3.02 -37.97
CA LEU A 605 -12.72 -3.17 -39.42
C LEU A 605 -11.31 -2.74 -39.82
N GLY A 606 -10.66 -3.48 -40.70
CA GLY A 606 -9.36 -3.09 -41.23
C GLY A 606 -9.12 -3.54 -42.65
N ALA A 607 -8.16 -2.89 -43.27
CA ALA A 607 -7.64 -3.23 -44.59
C ALA A 607 -6.12 -3.15 -44.56
N ASP A 608 -5.46 -4.03 -45.30
CA ASP A 608 -4.01 -4.02 -45.43
C ASP A 608 -3.57 -4.40 -46.84
N VAL A 609 -2.36 -4.00 -47.17
CA VAL A 609 -1.67 -4.35 -48.41
C VAL A 609 -0.31 -4.90 -48.04
N SER A 610 0.02 -6.07 -48.59
CA SER A 610 1.34 -6.67 -48.48
C SER A 610 1.92 -6.85 -49.86
N LEU A 611 3.07 -6.22 -50.10
CA LEU A 611 3.86 -6.35 -51.32
C LEU A 611 5.21 -6.94 -50.95
N ARG A 612 5.59 -8.05 -51.59
CA ARG A 612 6.91 -8.66 -51.45
C ARG A 612 7.43 -8.99 -52.84
N LYS A 613 8.48 -8.31 -53.28
CA LYS A 613 9.07 -8.49 -54.60
C LYS A 613 10.58 -8.57 -54.54
N ASP A 614 11.11 -9.59 -55.21
CA ASP A 614 12.55 -9.77 -55.33
C ASP A 614 13.14 -8.77 -56.33
N SER A 615 14.21 -8.08 -55.92
CA SER A 615 14.91 -7.05 -56.68
C SER A 615 16.35 -7.46 -56.96
N ARG A 616 16.56 -8.00 -58.18
CA ARG A 616 17.91 -8.29 -58.69
C ARG A 616 18.76 -7.03 -58.88
N VAL A 617 18.13 -5.86 -59.00
CA VAL A 617 18.82 -4.57 -59.12
C VAL A 617 19.49 -4.21 -57.81
N LEU A 618 18.77 -4.35 -56.69
CA LEU A 618 19.33 -4.12 -55.36
C LEU A 618 20.43 -5.15 -55.03
N THR A 619 20.23 -6.42 -55.38
CA THR A 619 21.26 -7.46 -55.22
C THR A 619 22.56 -7.06 -55.92
N LYS A 620 22.48 -6.62 -57.17
CA LYS A 620 23.65 -6.19 -57.95
C LYS A 620 24.28 -4.89 -57.45
N LEU A 621 23.50 -4.01 -56.83
CA LEU A 621 24.03 -2.78 -56.22
C LEU A 621 24.82 -3.09 -54.95
N VAL A 622 24.33 -4.01 -54.12
CA VAL A 622 25.02 -4.45 -52.91
C VAL A 622 26.29 -5.23 -53.25
N ASP A 623 26.25 -6.09 -54.27
CA ASP A 623 27.40 -6.86 -54.76
C ASP A 623 28.51 -5.99 -55.41
N ARG A 624 28.25 -4.70 -55.66
CA ARG A 624 29.24 -3.74 -56.16
C ARG A 624 30.03 -3.03 -55.05
N LEU A 625 29.68 -3.22 -53.78
CA LEU A 625 30.43 -2.63 -52.68
C LEU A 625 31.77 -3.37 -52.50
N PRO A 626 32.91 -2.65 -52.41
CA PRO A 626 34.19 -3.29 -52.21
C PRO A 626 34.21 -4.06 -50.88
N PHE A 627 34.89 -5.22 -50.89
CA PHE A 627 35.03 -6.16 -49.76
C PHE A 627 33.77 -6.99 -49.38
N LEU A 628 32.70 -6.96 -50.18
CA LEU A 628 31.47 -7.72 -49.95
C LEU A 628 31.04 -8.46 -51.24
N ALA A 629 30.86 -9.78 -51.16
CA ALA A 629 30.37 -10.59 -52.28
C ALA A 629 29.12 -11.35 -51.83
N THR A 630 27.97 -11.07 -52.43
CA THR A 630 26.69 -11.66 -52.01
C THR A 630 25.89 -12.20 -53.20
N LYS A 631 25.53 -13.49 -53.11
CA LYS A 631 24.70 -14.19 -54.11
C LYS A 631 23.24 -14.27 -53.70
N GLU A 632 22.91 -13.83 -52.49
CA GLU A 632 21.55 -13.88 -51.94
C GLU A 632 20.66 -12.81 -52.58
N ILE A 633 19.44 -13.20 -52.94
CA ILE A 633 18.48 -12.32 -53.61
C ILE A 633 17.98 -11.27 -52.60
N SER A 634 18.00 -10.00 -53.02
CA SER A 634 17.46 -8.90 -52.22
C SER A 634 15.95 -8.84 -52.44
N THR A 635 15.18 -8.78 -51.35
CA THR A 635 13.72 -8.65 -51.42
C THR A 635 13.31 -7.27 -50.91
N VAL A 636 12.40 -6.62 -51.63
CA VAL A 636 11.70 -5.42 -51.16
C VAL A 636 10.35 -5.85 -50.63
N ALA A 637 10.08 -5.54 -49.37
CA ALA A 637 8.79 -5.75 -48.73
C ALA A 637 8.18 -4.40 -48.35
N PHE A 638 6.91 -4.21 -48.65
CA PHE A 638 6.11 -3.08 -48.21
C PHE A 638 4.80 -3.61 -47.61
N THR A 639 4.47 -3.12 -46.43
CA THR A 639 3.23 -3.42 -45.73
C THR A 639 2.57 -2.12 -45.32
N GLY A 640 1.29 -1.95 -45.66
CA GLY A 640 0.48 -0.82 -45.22
C GLY A 640 -0.82 -1.34 -44.59
N GLU A 641 -1.22 -0.75 -43.47
CA GLU A 641 -2.37 -1.21 -42.68
C GLU A 641 -3.22 -0.01 -42.22
N VAL A 642 -4.53 -0.20 -42.19
CA VAL A 642 -5.47 0.75 -41.57
C VAL A 642 -6.54 -0.04 -40.82
N ALA A 643 -6.91 0.44 -39.64
CA ALA A 643 -7.95 -0.16 -38.81
C ALA A 643 -8.85 0.91 -38.19
N LYS A 644 -10.12 0.59 -38.00
CA LYS A 644 -11.11 1.42 -37.31
C LYS A 644 -11.84 0.58 -36.28
N LEU A 645 -11.78 1.02 -35.03
CA LEU A 645 -12.61 0.52 -33.93
C LEU A 645 -13.94 1.28 -33.92
N ILE A 646 -15.03 0.54 -33.94
CA ILE A 646 -16.40 1.04 -33.76
C ILE A 646 -16.86 0.51 -32.41
N ALA A 647 -16.84 1.38 -31.39
CA ALA A 647 -17.31 1.05 -30.06
C ALA A 647 -18.85 1.00 -30.05
N GLY A 648 -19.40 -0.13 -29.63
CA GLY A 648 -20.83 -0.33 -29.42
C GLY A 648 -21.23 -0.06 -27.97
N ARG A 649 -22.54 -0.05 -27.71
CA ARG A 649 -23.07 0.06 -26.34
C ARG A 649 -22.99 -1.29 -25.65
N SER A 650 -22.60 -1.28 -24.38
CA SER A 650 -22.68 -2.46 -23.51
C SER A 650 -24.10 -3.04 -23.48
N GLN A 651 -24.22 -4.37 -23.50
CA GLN A 651 -25.49 -5.08 -23.45
C GLN A 651 -25.67 -5.79 -22.10
N LEU A 652 -26.68 -5.36 -21.34
CA LEU A 652 -26.95 -5.86 -19.99
C LEU A 652 -28.12 -6.86 -19.91
N GLY A 653 -28.52 -7.43 -21.06
CA GLY A 653 -29.60 -8.40 -21.13
C GLY A 653 -30.95 -7.84 -20.70
N ARG A 654 -31.30 -7.99 -19.42
CA ARG A 654 -32.53 -7.42 -18.82
C ARG A 654 -32.32 -6.03 -18.20
N GLY A 655 -31.09 -5.55 -18.12
CA GLY A 655 -30.75 -4.18 -17.72
C GLY A 655 -30.85 -3.18 -18.88
N GLU A 656 -30.62 -1.89 -18.58
CA GLU A 656 -30.58 -0.83 -19.58
C GLU A 656 -29.24 -0.83 -20.33
N ASN A 657 -29.29 -0.92 -21.66
CA ASN A 657 -28.07 -1.00 -22.48
C ASN A 657 -27.30 0.33 -22.48
N GLY A 658 -25.99 0.26 -22.25
CA GLY A 658 -25.10 1.42 -22.24
C GLY A 658 -25.15 2.26 -20.96
N VAL A 659 -25.74 1.75 -19.88
CA VAL A 659 -25.72 2.38 -18.56
C VAL A 659 -24.66 1.72 -17.68
N SER A 660 -23.91 2.55 -16.95
CA SER A 660 -23.01 2.15 -15.88
C SER A 660 -23.41 2.86 -14.60
N TYR A 661 -23.36 2.14 -13.49
CA TYR A 661 -23.68 2.66 -12.17
C TYR A 661 -22.40 3.19 -11.53
N LEU A 662 -22.46 4.43 -11.02
CA LEU A 662 -21.39 4.95 -10.18
C LEU A 662 -21.43 4.27 -8.79
N ASP A 663 -22.64 4.02 -8.30
CA ASP A 663 -22.95 3.28 -7.08
C ASP A 663 -24.34 2.66 -7.26
N ASP A 664 -24.50 1.40 -6.88
CA ASP A 664 -25.77 0.67 -6.90
C ASP A 664 -26.40 0.53 -5.50
N PHE A 665 -25.70 1.02 -4.46
CA PHE A 665 -26.06 0.95 -3.04
C PHE A 665 -26.30 -0.48 -2.50
N GLU A 666 -25.93 -1.54 -3.22
CA GLU A 666 -26.14 -2.92 -2.74
C GLU A 666 -25.24 -3.25 -1.53
N ASN A 667 -24.13 -2.53 -1.39
CA ASN A 667 -23.20 -2.65 -0.25
C ASN A 667 -23.35 -1.51 0.77
N ASP A 668 -24.45 -0.76 0.76
CA ASP A 668 -24.69 0.36 1.69
C ASP A 668 -24.82 -0.09 3.16
N ARG A 669 -25.12 -1.38 3.37
CA ARG A 669 -25.36 -2.00 4.68
C ARG A 669 -24.59 -3.30 4.82
N THR A 670 -23.69 -3.32 5.80
CA THR A 670 -23.08 -4.57 6.29
C THR A 670 -23.81 -5.02 7.55
N PRO A 671 -24.64 -6.07 7.52
CA PRO A 671 -25.31 -6.56 8.72
C PRO A 671 -24.30 -7.23 9.66
N TYR A 672 -24.27 -6.79 10.91
CA TYR A 672 -23.51 -7.47 11.98
C TYR A 672 -24.47 -8.30 12.83
N THR A 673 -24.15 -9.58 13.01
CA THR A 673 -24.94 -10.45 13.90
C THR A 673 -24.42 -10.38 15.33
N LEU A 674 -25.33 -10.12 16.27
CA LEU A 674 -25.07 -10.18 17.71
C LEU A 674 -25.34 -11.59 18.29
N GLY A 675 -25.73 -12.56 17.45
CA GLY A 675 -26.13 -13.91 17.87
C GLY A 675 -24.97 -14.88 18.11
N GLY A 676 -23.73 -14.50 17.79
CA GLY A 676 -22.56 -15.37 17.85
C GLY A 676 -22.53 -16.42 16.73
N LEU A 677 -21.32 -16.79 16.28
CA LEU A 677 -21.11 -17.92 15.37
C LEU A 677 -21.20 -19.22 16.18
N ALA A 678 -22.41 -19.81 16.23
CA ALA A 678 -22.78 -21.21 16.48
C ALA A 678 -22.14 -22.06 17.62
N ALA A 679 -21.17 -21.59 18.42
CA ALA A 679 -20.50 -22.44 19.42
C ALA A 679 -20.16 -21.79 20.78
N ILE A 680 -20.41 -20.50 20.98
CA ILE A 680 -20.18 -19.81 22.26
C ILE A 680 -21.42 -18.96 22.58
N PRO A 681 -22.02 -19.03 23.80
CA PRO A 681 -23.07 -18.08 24.17
C PRO A 681 -22.49 -16.66 24.15
N ALA A 682 -22.90 -15.88 23.15
CA ALA A 682 -22.46 -14.48 22.98
C ALA A 682 -22.98 -13.57 24.11
N TRP A 683 -24.05 -13.99 24.77
CA TRP A 683 -24.74 -13.25 25.82
C TRP A 683 -24.44 -13.86 27.19
N ARG A 684 -24.17 -12.99 28.15
CA ARG A 684 -23.94 -13.33 29.57
C ARG A 684 -24.76 -12.41 30.45
N LEU A 685 -25.04 -12.85 31.68
CA LEU A 685 -25.74 -12.03 32.66
C LEU A 685 -24.97 -10.72 32.86
N ALA A 686 -25.65 -9.59 32.70
CA ALA A 686 -25.08 -8.26 32.92
C ALA A 686 -25.06 -7.93 34.42
N ALA A 687 -24.18 -7.01 34.81
CA ALA A 687 -24.27 -6.35 36.11
C ALA A 687 -25.56 -5.50 36.17
N THR A 688 -26.06 -5.24 37.39
CA THR A 688 -27.22 -4.35 37.58
C THR A 688 -26.92 -2.98 36.96
N PRO A 689 -27.73 -2.50 36.01
CA PRO A 689 -27.51 -1.20 35.38
C PRO A 689 -27.65 -0.08 36.42
N ALA A 690 -26.89 1.00 36.25
CA ALA A 690 -27.02 2.17 37.11
C ALA A 690 -28.44 2.76 36.98
N PRO A 691 -29.06 3.22 38.09
CA PRO A 691 -30.33 3.91 38.02
C PRO A 691 -30.20 5.19 37.18
N ILE A 692 -31.27 5.55 36.47
CA ILE A 692 -31.34 6.83 35.77
C ILE A 692 -31.36 7.92 36.84
N ALA A 693 -30.36 8.81 36.83
CA ALA A 693 -30.32 9.91 37.79
C ALA A 693 -31.52 10.85 37.55
N GLY A 694 -32.43 10.93 38.52
CA GLY A 694 -33.62 11.79 38.48
C GLY A 694 -34.96 11.10 38.24
N SER A 695 -35.03 9.76 38.27
CA SER A 695 -36.29 8.99 38.30
C SER A 695 -36.77 8.72 39.72
#